data_AF-A0A951RD83-F1
#
_entry.id   AF-A0A951RD83-F1
#
_cell.length_a   1.000
_cell.length_b   1.000
_cell.length_c   1.000
_cell.angle_alpha   90.00
_cell.angle_beta   90.00
_cell.angle_gamma   90.00
#
_symmetry.space_group_name_H-M   'P 1'
#
loop_
_entity.id
_entity.type
_entity.pdbx_description
1 polymer ?
#
loop_
_entity_poly.entity_id
_entity_poly.type
_entity_poly.pdbx_seq_one_letter_code
_entity_poly.pdbx_strand_id
1 'polypeptide(L)'
;MKNIYPGQSTGFLFSLILFIFLFAPAASQEIPIGTWRHHLPNRTVISLAEGNNNIIYAATPYGLLEYDKTYNSIRKIDKVDGLSDFGISVINYSKDKNLLLMGYQNGNVDILQGNQIFSVSDIRQANILGSKTIHNILFSGNIAYLSCGFGIVLLDLTDFVILDTWFIGPDASMLNVYDLAIKDSYFYAATEAGLLKASADAPNLADFQYWNQVTELPVPWGTYNNLAVHGDLLFANFSAGQTDSIYYFDGVTWNTFAPQTQESFFGNKTNLHSSNGYLTVSSDGGLFVFDSGLSLAGEFYFYAGEFVDALDALMDSDNILWAADNRSGLIKGGLTGGFESIIPEGPSHAESFGLAHNGGALWVAPGSTQSGIFNDRGIFVFYEQKWQTFNRWLFPEINSVRNIHQVTPHRGNTRRVFAASWMGGLLEFDVEDGLINFYHDENSTLQRRTGAAQHIRVGGSAWDSNGNLWVTNSNTDLFLHTLKPDGTWMGFPHNGNLGVNEIVGKVVVDNFDQKWVALPDGGGIMVFKEESLNGNQAFDIRKLGTQEGNGALPNNRVTALAKDKDGYIWVGTNGGVVVFYSPQQVFRSQSFNAQTIIVLQDGFAGRLFENEIINTIFVDGSNKKWFGTQSSGAFLLSSDARETILHFNKSNSPLPSNNILDISIDPKTGEVFFATDQGLVSYRAFATEGQSQHADVYAFPNPVRPGYAGYIAVKGLVTNARVKITDINGNLVYDTFAEGGQLVWNGRDLFGNRPSSGVYLVFSTDPEGNETMVTKILFLK
;
A
#
# COMPACT_ATOMS: atom_id res chain seq x y z
N MET A 1 -33.15 -68.95 27.52
CA MET A 1 -34.56 -69.11 27.96
C MET A 1 -35.43 -68.32 26.98
N LYS A 2 -36.46 -68.99 26.42
CA LYS A 2 -37.77 -68.53 25.86
C LYS A 2 -37.95 -67.02 25.59
N ASN A 3 -38.61 -66.50 24.54
CA ASN A 3 -39.53 -67.04 23.52
C ASN A 3 -39.93 -65.89 22.54
N ILE A 4 -40.13 -66.22 21.25
CA ILE A 4 -41.30 -65.90 20.37
C ILE A 4 -41.63 -64.43 19.94
N TYR A 5 -41.64 -64.20 18.61
CA TYR A 5 -42.22 -63.08 17.78
C TYR A 5 -43.78 -63.09 17.73
N PRO A 6 -44.58 -62.26 16.98
CA PRO A 6 -44.34 -61.13 16.03
C PRO A 6 -45.34 -59.92 16.14
N GLY A 7 -45.21 -58.88 15.29
CA GLY A 7 -46.33 -57.94 15.01
C GLY A 7 -46.00 -56.71 14.15
N GLN A 8 -46.56 -56.66 12.94
CA GLN A 8 -46.68 -55.54 11.96
C GLN A 8 -47.18 -54.21 12.59
N SER A 9 -47.08 -52.98 12.06
CA SER A 9 -46.72 -52.38 10.76
C SER A 9 -46.64 -50.84 10.93
N THR A 10 -46.17 -50.15 9.89
CA THR A 10 -46.32 -48.71 9.56
C THR A 10 -45.47 -47.69 10.32
N GLY A 11 -44.44 -47.19 9.64
CA GLY A 11 -43.72 -45.96 9.97
C GLY A 11 -42.88 -45.54 8.75
N PHE A 12 -43.32 -44.49 8.06
CA PHE A 12 -42.62 -43.83 6.97
C PHE A 12 -41.18 -43.47 7.40
N LEU A 13 -40.17 -44.03 6.73
CA LEU A 13 -38.78 -43.59 6.82
C LEU A 13 -38.49 -42.69 5.61
N PHE A 14 -38.61 -41.38 5.83
CA PHE A 14 -37.99 -40.38 4.97
C PHE A 14 -36.47 -40.52 5.14
N SER A 15 -35.76 -40.99 4.11
CA SER A 15 -34.31 -40.91 4.06
C SER A 15 -33.88 -39.44 4.09
N LEU A 16 -33.37 -39.01 5.23
CA LEU A 16 -32.66 -37.75 5.37
C LEU A 16 -31.33 -37.87 4.60
N ILE A 17 -31.27 -37.31 3.40
CA ILE A 17 -30.01 -37.10 2.68
C ILE A 17 -29.23 -36.05 3.47
N LEU A 18 -28.26 -36.53 4.26
CA LEU A 18 -27.30 -35.70 4.95
C LEU A 18 -26.36 -35.08 3.90
N PHE A 19 -26.68 -33.85 3.44
CA PHE A 19 -25.74 -33.02 2.71
C PHE A 19 -24.63 -32.62 3.67
N ILE A 20 -23.59 -33.45 3.76
CA ILE A 20 -22.32 -33.06 4.36
C ILE A 20 -21.74 -31.98 3.44
N PHE A 21 -21.99 -30.71 3.78
CA PHE A 21 -21.11 -29.62 3.34
C PHE A 21 -19.75 -29.90 4.00
N LEU A 22 -18.88 -30.61 3.30
CA LEU A 22 -17.45 -30.48 3.52
C LEU A 22 -17.15 -29.00 3.28
N PHE A 23 -17.02 -28.23 4.37
CA PHE A 23 -16.30 -26.97 4.36
C PHE A 23 -14.87 -27.32 3.93
N ALA A 24 -14.63 -27.34 2.63
CA ALA A 24 -13.30 -27.04 2.14
C ALA A 24 -12.91 -25.71 2.80
N PRO A 25 -11.69 -25.59 3.37
CA PRO A 25 -11.22 -24.30 3.85
C PRO A 25 -11.47 -23.30 2.72
N ALA A 26 -12.14 -22.19 3.03
CA ALA A 26 -12.41 -21.15 2.06
C ALA A 26 -11.06 -20.81 1.41
N ALA A 27 -10.84 -21.30 0.18
CA ALA A 27 -9.66 -20.96 -0.58
C ALA A 27 -9.69 -19.43 -0.65
N SER A 28 -8.71 -18.81 0.01
CA SER A 28 -8.66 -17.37 0.16
C SER A 28 -8.81 -16.76 -1.24
N GLN A 29 -9.80 -15.90 -1.44
CA GLN A 29 -10.19 -15.48 -2.78
C GLN A 29 -9.05 -14.66 -3.40
N GLU A 30 -8.39 -15.23 -4.40
CA GLU A 30 -7.55 -14.46 -5.32
C GLU A 30 -8.39 -13.33 -5.92
N ILE A 31 -7.80 -12.13 -6.06
CA ILE A 31 -8.48 -11.05 -6.76
C ILE A 31 -8.63 -11.40 -8.26
N PRO A 32 -9.73 -10.99 -8.93
CA PRO A 32 -9.94 -11.29 -10.35
C PRO A 32 -8.80 -10.77 -11.26
N ILE A 33 -8.56 -11.45 -12.39
CA ILE A 33 -7.61 -10.96 -13.39
C ILE A 33 -8.05 -9.60 -13.92
N GLY A 34 -7.11 -8.65 -14.01
CA GLY A 34 -7.36 -7.29 -14.46
C GLY A 34 -7.86 -6.34 -13.35
N THR A 35 -7.93 -6.77 -12.09
CA THR A 35 -8.33 -5.90 -10.98
C THR A 35 -7.16 -5.55 -10.05
N TRP A 36 -7.37 -4.54 -9.23
CA TRP A 36 -6.41 -4.01 -8.27
C TRP A 36 -6.75 -4.43 -6.84
N ARG A 37 -5.78 -4.34 -5.94
CA ARG A 37 -5.97 -4.40 -4.49
C ARG A 37 -4.98 -3.50 -3.79
N HIS A 38 -5.47 -2.78 -2.79
CA HIS A 38 -4.65 -1.96 -1.93
C HIS A 38 -4.17 -2.73 -0.68
N HIS A 39 -2.92 -2.47 -0.29
CA HIS A 39 -2.31 -3.02 0.92
C HIS A 39 -1.97 -1.87 1.87
N LEU A 40 -3.01 -1.33 2.51
CA LEU A 40 -2.93 -0.11 3.32
C LEU A 40 -2.85 -0.45 4.81
N PRO A 41 -2.04 0.29 5.60
CA PRO A 41 -2.05 0.17 7.05
C PRO A 41 -3.34 0.76 7.63
N ASN A 42 -3.95 0.06 8.60
CA ASN A 42 -5.26 0.43 9.16
C ASN A 42 -5.22 0.68 10.68
N ARG A 43 -4.02 0.92 11.24
CA ARG A 43 -3.84 1.19 12.68
C ARG A 43 -4.17 2.61 13.09
N THR A 44 -4.14 3.55 12.15
CA THR A 44 -4.47 4.96 12.39
C THR A 44 -5.88 5.22 11.89
N VAL A 45 -6.77 5.59 12.81
CA VAL A 45 -8.11 6.10 12.50
C VAL A 45 -8.17 7.54 13.00
N ILE A 46 -8.69 8.44 12.17
CA ILE A 46 -8.58 9.89 12.39
C ILE A 46 -9.90 10.60 12.68
N SER A 47 -11.04 10.02 12.27
CA SER A 47 -12.36 10.66 12.39
C SER A 47 -13.46 9.61 12.33
N LEU A 48 -14.57 9.85 13.03
CA LEU A 48 -15.72 8.96 13.15
C LEU A 48 -17.02 9.64 12.75
N ALA A 49 -17.97 8.85 12.24
CA ALA A 49 -19.35 9.27 12.10
C ALA A 49 -20.32 8.10 12.33
N GLU A 50 -21.39 8.32 13.08
CA GLU A 50 -22.48 7.35 13.21
C GLU A 50 -23.46 7.49 12.04
N GLY A 51 -23.55 6.44 11.23
CA GLY A 51 -24.48 6.34 10.10
C GLY A 51 -25.87 5.83 10.48
N ASN A 52 -26.78 5.81 9.51
CA ASN A 52 -28.02 5.05 9.63
C ASN A 52 -27.75 3.53 9.55
N ASN A 53 -28.77 2.70 9.82
CA ASN A 53 -28.72 1.25 9.66
C ASN A 53 -27.61 0.54 10.47
N ASN A 54 -27.33 1.01 11.69
CA ASN A 54 -26.34 0.40 12.58
C ASN A 54 -24.90 0.41 12.01
N ILE A 55 -24.54 1.46 11.28
CA ILE A 55 -23.20 1.62 10.71
C ILE A 55 -22.38 2.65 11.50
N ILE A 56 -21.12 2.32 11.79
CA ILE A 56 -20.10 3.27 12.21
C ILE A 56 -19.11 3.45 11.07
N TYR A 57 -18.94 4.69 10.63
CA TYR A 57 -17.92 5.08 9.67
C TYR A 57 -16.68 5.55 10.42
N ALA A 58 -15.52 5.11 9.96
CA ALA A 58 -14.24 5.47 10.54
C ALA A 58 -13.23 5.76 9.41
N ALA A 59 -12.70 6.98 9.38
CA ALA A 59 -11.73 7.38 8.38
C ALA A 59 -10.31 6.99 8.81
N THR A 60 -9.52 6.50 7.86
CA THR A 60 -8.06 6.40 7.96
C THR A 60 -7.45 7.41 6.99
N PRO A 61 -6.13 7.71 7.08
CA PRO A 61 -5.47 8.52 6.06
C PRO A 61 -5.55 7.93 4.65
N TYR A 62 -5.87 6.64 4.50
CA TYR A 62 -5.80 5.93 3.22
C TYR A 62 -7.16 5.53 2.64
N GLY A 63 -8.23 5.61 3.41
CA GLY A 63 -9.55 5.13 3.01
C GLY A 63 -10.53 5.08 4.18
N LEU A 64 -11.75 4.64 3.87
CA LEU A 64 -12.86 4.60 4.81
C LEU A 64 -13.08 3.16 5.31
N LEU A 65 -13.34 3.04 6.60
CA LEU A 65 -13.82 1.82 7.24
C LEU A 65 -15.32 1.96 7.50
N GLU A 66 -16.08 0.96 7.11
CA GLU A 66 -17.51 0.84 7.39
C GLU A 66 -17.71 -0.37 8.31
N TYR A 67 -18.12 -0.12 9.55
CA TYR A 67 -18.37 -1.14 10.53
C TYR A 67 -19.87 -1.34 10.72
N ASP A 68 -20.34 -2.55 10.43
CA ASP A 68 -21.73 -2.96 10.62
C ASP A 68 -21.90 -3.58 12.01
N LYS A 69 -22.63 -2.88 12.89
CA LYS A 69 -22.89 -3.34 14.26
C LYS A 69 -23.82 -4.55 14.32
N THR A 70 -24.64 -4.79 13.30
CA THR A 70 -25.57 -5.92 13.23
C THR A 70 -24.84 -7.24 13.02
N TYR A 71 -23.84 -7.23 12.13
CA TYR A 71 -23.06 -8.42 11.77
C TYR A 71 -21.68 -8.48 12.41
N ASN A 72 -21.28 -7.44 13.16
CA ASN A 72 -19.93 -7.31 13.72
C ASN A 72 -18.86 -7.48 12.63
N SER A 73 -19.05 -6.81 11.50
CA SER A 73 -18.20 -6.95 10.31
C SER A 73 -17.70 -5.58 9.85
N ILE A 74 -16.47 -5.56 9.35
CA ILE A 74 -15.84 -4.35 8.83
C ILE A 74 -15.56 -4.49 7.34
N ARG A 75 -15.88 -3.44 6.58
CA ARG A 75 -15.58 -3.29 5.15
C ARG A 75 -14.64 -2.11 4.96
N LYS A 76 -13.63 -2.29 4.09
CA LYS A 76 -12.77 -1.18 3.62
C LYS A 76 -13.33 -0.65 2.31
N ILE A 77 -13.26 0.67 2.16
CA ILE A 77 -13.56 1.39 0.93
C ILE A 77 -12.37 2.30 0.64
N ASP A 78 -11.70 2.08 -0.48
CA ASP A 78 -10.53 2.85 -0.89
C ASP A 78 -10.59 3.28 -2.37
N LYS A 79 -9.45 3.70 -2.94
CA LYS A 79 -9.40 4.13 -4.35
C LYS A 79 -9.72 3.02 -5.36
N VAL A 80 -9.54 1.75 -4.99
CA VAL A 80 -9.97 0.62 -5.83
C VAL A 80 -11.50 0.52 -5.87
N ASP A 81 -12.16 0.89 -4.78
CA ASP A 81 -13.62 0.87 -4.66
C ASP A 81 -14.30 2.14 -5.23
N GLY A 82 -13.52 3.17 -5.53
CA GLY A 82 -14.00 4.39 -6.21
C GLY A 82 -13.74 5.70 -5.47
N LEU A 83 -13.05 5.68 -4.32
CA LEU A 83 -12.59 6.93 -3.71
C LEU A 83 -11.65 7.68 -4.67
N SER A 84 -11.74 8.99 -4.66
CA SER A 84 -11.03 9.85 -5.60
C SER A 84 -9.56 10.07 -5.22
N ASP A 85 -9.25 10.07 -3.92
CA ASP A 85 -7.94 10.45 -3.38
C ASP A 85 -7.55 9.68 -2.10
N PHE A 86 -6.28 9.85 -1.70
CA PHE A 86 -5.77 9.52 -0.37
C PHE A 86 -5.67 10.79 0.48
N GLY A 87 -5.49 10.65 1.80
CA GLY A 87 -5.37 11.78 2.71
C GLY A 87 -6.73 12.34 3.11
N ILE A 88 -7.69 11.47 3.43
CA ILE A 88 -8.90 11.89 4.15
C ILE A 88 -8.45 12.62 5.41
N SER A 89 -9.07 13.74 5.73
CA SER A 89 -8.79 14.54 6.92
C SER A 89 -9.96 14.56 7.90
N VAL A 90 -11.19 14.45 7.42
CA VAL A 90 -12.40 14.43 8.27
C VAL A 90 -13.55 13.73 7.55
N ILE A 91 -14.43 13.09 8.33
CA ILE A 91 -15.71 12.59 7.85
C ILE A 91 -16.86 13.13 8.71
N ASN A 92 -18.02 13.31 8.09
CA ASN A 92 -19.25 13.52 8.85
C ASN A 92 -20.46 12.96 8.09
N TYR A 93 -21.48 12.53 8.83
CA TYR A 93 -22.67 11.89 8.28
C TYR A 93 -23.93 12.72 8.52
N SER A 94 -24.69 12.98 7.45
CA SER A 94 -26.02 13.59 7.55
C SER A 94 -27.07 12.50 7.61
N LYS A 95 -27.69 12.31 8.80
CA LYS A 95 -28.74 11.30 9.01
C LYS A 95 -30.01 11.57 8.22
N ASP A 96 -30.36 12.83 8.03
CA ASP A 96 -31.55 13.27 7.29
C ASP A 96 -31.38 13.15 5.77
N LYS A 97 -30.19 13.42 5.23
CA LYS A 97 -29.88 13.24 3.80
C LYS A 97 -29.36 11.84 3.46
N ASN A 98 -29.06 11.04 4.48
CA ASN A 98 -28.55 9.67 4.37
C ASN A 98 -27.29 9.59 3.47
N LEU A 99 -26.31 10.44 3.77
CA LEU A 99 -25.04 10.51 3.04
C LEU A 99 -23.87 10.84 3.99
N LEU A 100 -22.69 10.37 3.61
CA LEU A 100 -21.42 10.66 4.29
C LEU A 100 -20.59 11.60 3.40
N LEU A 101 -20.02 12.65 3.98
CA LEU A 101 -18.98 13.46 3.34
C LEU A 101 -17.60 13.05 3.88
N MET A 102 -16.62 13.01 2.98
CA MET A 102 -15.21 12.80 3.25
C MET A 102 -14.45 14.02 2.74
N GLY A 103 -13.87 14.81 3.65
CA GLY A 103 -12.98 15.91 3.31
C GLY A 103 -11.53 15.43 3.21
N TYR A 104 -10.78 15.97 2.25
CA TYR A 104 -9.39 15.60 2.01
C TYR A 104 -8.41 16.75 2.29
N GLN A 105 -7.16 16.39 2.59
CA GLN A 105 -6.05 17.34 2.78
C GLN A 105 -5.77 18.20 1.53
N ASN A 106 -6.07 17.67 0.33
CA ASN A 106 -5.87 18.38 -0.92
C ASN A 106 -7.08 19.23 -1.35
N GLY A 107 -8.13 19.29 -0.53
CA GLY A 107 -9.37 20.00 -0.80
C GLY A 107 -10.38 19.24 -1.64
N ASN A 108 -10.13 17.98 -2.02
CA ASN A 108 -11.19 17.19 -2.64
C ASN A 108 -12.28 16.85 -1.61
N VAL A 109 -13.49 16.54 -2.09
CA VAL A 109 -14.58 16.02 -1.26
C VAL A 109 -15.18 14.81 -1.95
N ASP A 110 -15.28 13.69 -1.24
CA ASP A 110 -16.09 12.55 -1.69
C ASP A 110 -17.39 12.47 -0.90
N ILE A 111 -18.47 12.10 -1.58
CA ILE A 111 -19.80 11.91 -1.02
C ILE A 111 -20.19 10.46 -1.25
N LEU A 112 -20.40 9.71 -0.17
CA LEU A 112 -20.95 8.35 -0.21
C LEU A 112 -22.45 8.41 0.07
N GLN A 113 -23.26 8.06 -0.94
CA GLN A 113 -24.71 7.95 -0.84
C GLN A 113 -25.16 6.58 -1.35
N GLY A 114 -25.67 5.74 -0.43
CA GLY A 114 -25.91 4.33 -0.72
C GLY A 114 -24.61 3.61 -1.08
N ASN A 115 -24.54 3.05 -2.30
CA ASN A 115 -23.33 2.38 -2.81
C ASN A 115 -22.60 3.22 -3.87
N GLN A 116 -22.94 4.50 -4.01
CA GLN A 116 -22.35 5.40 -5.00
C GLN A 116 -21.44 6.42 -4.33
N ILE A 117 -20.30 6.69 -4.96
CA ILE A 117 -19.33 7.70 -4.54
C ILE A 117 -19.33 8.79 -5.60
N PHE A 118 -19.56 10.02 -5.18
CA PHE A 118 -19.46 11.23 -6.00
C PHE A 118 -18.28 12.06 -5.52
N SER A 119 -17.57 12.72 -6.42
CA SER A 119 -16.41 13.54 -6.07
C SER A 119 -16.62 14.99 -6.51
N VAL A 120 -16.35 15.93 -5.61
CA VAL A 120 -16.40 17.38 -5.82
C VAL A 120 -14.98 17.91 -5.67
N SER A 121 -14.36 18.26 -6.80
CA SER A 121 -12.92 18.59 -6.87
C SER A 121 -12.60 20.05 -7.09
N ASP A 122 -13.61 20.91 -7.01
CA ASP A 122 -13.55 22.35 -7.26
C ASP A 122 -12.51 23.05 -6.38
N ILE A 123 -12.49 22.79 -5.06
CA ILE A 123 -11.51 23.37 -4.13
C ILE A 123 -10.09 22.89 -4.48
N ARG A 124 -9.93 21.60 -4.80
CA ARG A 124 -8.64 21.03 -5.24
C ARG A 124 -8.13 21.73 -6.51
N GLN A 125 -9.02 22.02 -7.47
CA GLN A 125 -8.66 22.67 -8.74
C GLN A 125 -8.51 24.20 -8.63
N ALA A 126 -9.09 24.83 -7.61
CA ALA A 126 -9.01 26.28 -7.41
C ALA A 126 -7.58 26.78 -7.18
N ASN A 127 -7.25 27.98 -7.65
CA ASN A 127 -5.95 28.60 -7.46
C ASN A 127 -5.85 29.29 -6.08
N ILE A 128 -5.77 28.49 -5.02
CA ILE A 128 -5.66 28.95 -3.63
C ILE A 128 -4.22 28.74 -3.15
N LEU A 129 -3.59 29.81 -2.64
CA LEU A 129 -2.20 29.80 -2.16
C LEU A 129 -2.07 29.18 -0.76
N GLY A 130 -3.13 29.21 0.05
CA GLY A 130 -3.18 28.62 1.39
C GLY A 130 -3.40 27.10 1.40
N SER A 131 -3.39 26.52 2.60
CA SER A 131 -3.71 25.09 2.80
C SER A 131 -5.14 24.81 2.35
N LYS A 132 -5.34 23.76 1.55
CA LYS A 132 -6.67 23.32 1.10
C LYS A 132 -7.28 22.24 1.97
N THR A 133 -6.62 21.87 3.07
CA THR A 133 -7.11 20.84 3.98
C THR A 133 -8.50 21.20 4.49
N ILE A 134 -9.41 20.23 4.41
CA ILE A 134 -10.73 20.32 5.02
C ILE A 134 -10.61 19.80 6.45
N HIS A 135 -10.77 20.69 7.42
CA HIS A 135 -10.61 20.40 8.85
C HIS A 135 -11.89 19.88 9.50
N ASN A 136 -13.05 20.44 9.15
CA ASN A 136 -14.34 19.95 9.64
C ASN A 136 -15.48 20.13 8.63
N ILE A 137 -16.56 19.38 8.81
CA ILE A 137 -17.80 19.41 8.03
C ILE A 137 -18.97 19.65 9.01
N LEU A 138 -19.64 20.79 8.88
CA LEU A 138 -20.87 21.09 9.62
C LEU A 138 -22.07 21.02 8.68
N PHE A 139 -23.08 20.21 9.02
CA PHE A 139 -24.34 20.18 8.27
C PHE A 139 -25.37 21.15 8.86
N SER A 140 -26.01 21.96 8.00
CA SER A 140 -27.19 22.72 8.36
C SER A 140 -28.16 22.80 7.18
N GLY A 141 -29.34 22.18 7.34
CA GLY A 141 -30.34 22.11 6.28
C GLY A 141 -29.85 21.34 5.05
N ASN A 142 -29.71 22.04 3.92
CA ASN A 142 -29.23 21.44 2.66
C ASN A 142 -27.78 21.76 2.34
N ILE A 143 -27.04 22.37 3.27
CA ILE A 143 -25.68 22.86 3.05
C ILE A 143 -24.73 22.14 4.00
N ALA A 144 -23.60 21.71 3.46
CA ALA A 144 -22.41 21.38 4.23
C ALA A 144 -21.46 22.57 4.23
N TYR A 145 -21.07 23.02 5.41
CA TYR A 145 -20.06 24.06 5.63
C TYR A 145 -18.74 23.36 5.90
N LEU A 146 -17.77 23.56 5.01
CA LEU A 146 -16.44 22.96 5.07
C LEU A 146 -15.48 23.97 5.67
N SER A 147 -15.01 23.70 6.89
CA SER A 147 -13.93 24.47 7.52
C SER A 147 -12.62 24.10 6.83
N CYS A 148 -12.00 25.06 6.15
CA CYS A 148 -10.81 24.83 5.32
C CYS A 148 -9.61 25.63 5.83
N GLY A 149 -8.42 25.20 5.42
CA GLY A 149 -7.15 25.89 5.70
C GLY A 149 -7.01 27.33 5.18
N PHE A 150 -8.03 27.86 4.53
CA PHE A 150 -8.07 29.22 3.98
C PHE A 150 -9.35 30.00 4.29
N GLY A 151 -10.39 29.36 4.85
CA GLY A 151 -11.71 29.95 5.03
C GLY A 151 -12.81 28.89 5.17
N ILE A 152 -14.07 29.25 4.88
CA ILE A 152 -15.22 28.34 4.94
C ILE A 152 -15.79 28.17 3.53
N VAL A 153 -16.11 26.95 3.11
CA VAL A 153 -16.72 26.68 1.79
C VAL A 153 -18.10 26.06 1.97
N LEU A 154 -19.07 26.51 1.17
CA LEU A 154 -20.44 26.01 1.21
C LEU A 154 -20.67 25.02 0.06
N LEU A 155 -21.04 23.79 0.40
CA LEU A 155 -21.38 22.73 -0.55
C LEU A 155 -22.89 22.44 -0.47
N ASP A 156 -23.57 22.51 -1.61
CA ASP A 156 -24.97 22.08 -1.71
C ASP A 156 -25.06 20.54 -1.73
N LEU A 157 -25.96 19.99 -0.91
CA LEU A 157 -26.12 18.54 -0.75
C LEU A 157 -27.13 17.91 -1.73
N THR A 158 -27.74 18.69 -2.62
CA THR A 158 -28.64 18.18 -3.66
C THR A 158 -27.92 18.05 -4.99
N ASP A 159 -27.25 19.11 -5.43
CA ASP A 159 -26.57 19.17 -6.72
C ASP A 159 -25.06 18.90 -6.60
N PHE A 160 -24.51 18.80 -5.39
CA PHE A 160 -23.08 18.61 -5.10
C PHE A 160 -22.19 19.67 -5.77
N VAL A 161 -22.60 20.94 -5.65
CA VAL A 161 -21.87 22.10 -6.18
C VAL A 161 -21.45 23.05 -5.07
N ILE A 162 -20.29 23.67 -5.25
CA ILE A 162 -19.83 24.75 -4.36
C ILE A 162 -20.67 26.00 -4.62
N LEU A 163 -21.35 26.48 -3.58
CA LEU A 163 -22.21 27.66 -3.63
C LEU A 163 -21.44 28.96 -3.41
N ASP A 164 -20.53 28.95 -2.43
CA ASP A 164 -19.84 30.15 -1.97
C ASP A 164 -18.55 29.80 -1.21
N THR A 165 -17.69 30.80 -0.99
CA THR A 165 -16.47 30.71 -0.18
C THR A 165 -16.31 31.95 0.67
N TRP A 166 -16.21 31.78 1.98
CA TRP A 166 -16.10 32.86 2.95
C TRP A 166 -14.66 33.00 3.43
N PHE A 167 -14.03 34.12 3.05
CA PHE A 167 -12.74 34.55 3.58
C PHE A 167 -12.99 35.49 4.77
N ILE A 168 -12.93 34.92 5.97
CA ILE A 168 -13.39 35.60 7.19
C ILE A 168 -12.26 36.31 7.95
N GLY A 169 -11.04 36.30 7.42
CA GLY A 169 -9.91 37.02 7.99
C GLY A 169 -10.03 38.54 7.79
N PRO A 170 -9.27 39.34 8.57
CA PRO A 170 -9.22 40.79 8.38
C PRO A 170 -8.90 41.16 6.93
N ASP A 171 -9.61 42.14 6.38
CA ASP A 171 -9.48 42.57 4.98
C ASP A 171 -9.73 41.44 3.95
N ALA A 172 -10.60 40.48 4.31
CA ALA A 172 -10.90 39.27 3.54
C ALA A 172 -9.66 38.40 3.26
N SER A 173 -8.68 38.41 4.17
CA SER A 173 -7.52 37.53 4.08
C SER A 173 -7.93 36.07 4.26
N MET A 174 -7.14 35.16 3.67
CA MET A 174 -7.23 33.74 4.00
C MET A 174 -6.88 33.54 5.46
N LEU A 175 -7.68 32.74 6.16
CA LEU A 175 -7.48 32.41 7.57
C LEU A 175 -7.74 30.91 7.74
N ASN A 176 -6.85 30.20 8.42
CA ASN A 176 -7.08 28.79 8.70
C ASN A 176 -8.26 28.62 9.67
N VAL A 177 -9.34 28.00 9.20
CA VAL A 177 -10.54 27.69 10.00
C VAL A 177 -10.52 26.19 10.31
N TYR A 178 -10.32 25.86 11.58
CA TYR A 178 -10.25 24.47 12.04
C TYR A 178 -11.65 23.88 12.27
N ASP A 179 -12.58 24.69 12.78
CA ASP A 179 -13.90 24.21 13.16
C ASP A 179 -14.98 25.30 13.06
N LEU A 180 -16.23 24.90 12.87
CA LEU A 180 -17.40 25.75 12.76
C LEU A 180 -18.57 25.16 13.56
N ALA A 181 -19.21 25.98 14.39
CA ALA A 181 -20.43 25.62 15.12
C ALA A 181 -21.54 26.64 14.93
N ILE A 182 -22.79 26.21 15.02
CA ILE A 182 -23.98 27.09 15.04
C ILE A 182 -24.63 27.00 16.41
N LYS A 183 -24.83 28.14 17.07
CA LYS A 183 -25.59 28.25 18.33
C LYS A 183 -26.32 29.59 18.41
N ASP A 184 -27.57 29.58 18.87
CA ASP A 184 -28.40 30.77 19.11
C ASP A 184 -28.43 31.76 17.93
N SER A 185 -28.51 31.26 16.69
CA SER A 185 -28.48 32.06 15.45
C SER A 185 -27.14 32.77 15.16
N TYR A 186 -26.03 32.26 15.71
CA TYR A 186 -24.68 32.67 15.35
C TYR A 186 -23.86 31.50 14.84
N PHE A 187 -23.04 31.77 13.83
CA PHE A 187 -21.89 30.96 13.51
C PHE A 187 -20.72 31.34 14.42
N TYR A 188 -19.98 30.34 14.87
CA TYR A 188 -18.72 30.48 15.59
C TYR A 188 -17.64 29.71 14.84
N ALA A 189 -16.56 30.38 14.45
CA ALA A 189 -15.44 29.80 13.71
C ALA A 189 -14.19 29.78 14.59
N ALA A 190 -13.66 28.59 14.86
CA ALA A 190 -12.39 28.39 15.55
C ALA A 190 -11.24 28.48 14.54
N THR A 191 -10.30 29.39 14.77
CA THR A 191 -9.28 29.73 13.80
C THR A 191 -7.88 29.81 14.42
N GLU A 192 -6.87 29.89 13.56
CA GLU A 192 -5.48 30.14 14.01
C GLU A 192 -5.29 31.48 14.74
N ALA A 193 -6.19 32.45 14.55
CA ALA A 193 -6.09 33.80 15.11
C ALA A 193 -7.24 34.19 16.05
N GLY A 194 -7.97 33.22 16.59
CA GLY A 194 -9.04 33.45 17.58
C GLY A 194 -10.35 32.74 17.27
N LEU A 195 -11.33 32.97 18.13
CA LEU A 195 -12.73 32.59 17.89
C LEU A 195 -13.47 33.78 17.27
N LEU A 196 -14.01 33.61 16.07
CA LEU A 196 -14.83 34.61 15.39
C LEU A 196 -16.31 34.22 15.47
N LYS A 197 -17.21 35.21 15.54
CA LYS A 197 -18.67 34.99 15.48
C LYS A 197 -19.34 35.91 14.46
N ALA A 198 -20.35 35.39 13.78
CA ALA A 198 -21.22 36.15 12.88
C ALA A 198 -22.68 35.73 13.07
N SER A 199 -23.62 36.67 12.95
CA SER A 199 -25.05 36.32 12.98
C SER A 199 -25.39 35.49 11.74
N ALA A 200 -26.07 34.36 11.93
CA ALA A 200 -26.51 33.50 10.85
C ALA A 200 -27.52 34.18 9.90
N ASP A 201 -28.18 35.24 10.36
CA ASP A 201 -29.09 36.09 9.59
C ASP A 201 -28.38 37.27 8.90
N ALA A 202 -27.04 37.35 9.00
CA ALA A 202 -26.28 38.40 8.32
C ALA A 202 -26.54 38.34 6.80
N PRO A 203 -26.71 39.50 6.14
CA PRO A 203 -27.13 39.55 4.75
C PRO A 203 -26.08 38.99 3.78
N ASN A 204 -24.81 38.94 4.18
CA ASN A 204 -23.71 38.39 3.39
C ASN A 204 -22.60 37.86 4.31
N LEU A 205 -22.62 36.57 4.62
CA LEU A 205 -21.60 35.93 5.46
C LEU A 205 -20.23 35.78 4.77
N ALA A 206 -20.13 36.00 3.46
CA ALA A 206 -18.85 36.09 2.76
C ALA A 206 -18.11 37.41 3.03
N ASP A 207 -18.81 38.44 3.50
CA ASP A 207 -18.19 39.71 3.90
C ASP A 207 -17.62 39.60 5.31
N PHE A 208 -16.30 39.69 5.41
CA PHE A 208 -15.56 39.58 6.68
C PHE A 208 -16.01 40.60 7.74
N GLN A 209 -16.64 41.71 7.35
CA GLN A 209 -17.13 42.73 8.30
C GLN A 209 -18.23 42.23 9.24
N TYR A 210 -18.95 41.15 8.88
CA TYR A 210 -19.94 40.52 9.76
C TYR A 210 -19.31 39.57 10.78
N TRP A 211 -18.06 39.18 10.59
CA TRP A 211 -17.32 38.31 11.49
C TRP A 211 -16.58 39.15 12.52
N ASN A 212 -16.94 38.94 13.78
CA ASN A 212 -16.43 39.72 14.90
C ASN A 212 -15.63 38.82 15.84
N GLN A 213 -14.52 39.35 16.34
CA GLN A 213 -13.72 38.68 17.37
C GLN A 213 -14.53 38.49 18.66
N VAL A 214 -14.47 37.30 19.24
CA VAL A 214 -15.00 37.05 20.59
C VAL A 214 -13.99 37.55 21.63
N THR A 215 -14.10 38.83 21.99
CA THR A 215 -13.15 39.50 22.91
C THR A 215 -13.36 39.17 24.37
N GLU A 216 -14.48 38.51 24.72
CA GLU A 216 -14.83 38.13 26.09
C GLU A 216 -14.09 36.87 26.56
N LEU A 217 -13.39 36.17 25.67
CA LEU A 217 -12.54 35.02 26.00
C LEU A 217 -11.29 35.46 26.77
N PRO A 218 -10.72 34.60 27.64
CA PRO A 218 -9.47 34.92 28.33
C PRO A 218 -8.27 35.15 27.40
N VAL A 219 -8.24 34.47 26.25
CA VAL A 219 -7.20 34.62 25.22
C VAL A 219 -7.86 34.86 23.85
N PRO A 220 -8.34 36.08 23.54
CA PRO A 220 -9.16 36.32 22.36
C PRO A 220 -8.45 36.01 21.04
N TRP A 221 -7.17 36.34 20.92
CA TRP A 221 -6.36 36.19 19.69
C TRP A 221 -5.54 34.90 19.65
N GLY A 222 -5.83 33.95 20.54
CA GLY A 222 -5.17 32.66 20.59
C GLY A 222 -5.66 31.71 19.49
N THR A 223 -4.97 30.59 19.27
CA THR A 223 -5.47 29.56 18.35
C THR A 223 -6.57 28.73 19.01
N TYR A 224 -7.72 28.64 18.35
CA TYR A 224 -8.80 27.74 18.75
C TYR A 224 -8.97 26.69 17.66
N ASN A 225 -9.00 25.40 18.03
CA ASN A 225 -8.95 24.30 17.05
C ASN A 225 -10.18 23.38 17.05
N ASN A 226 -11.02 23.40 18.08
CA ASN A 226 -12.19 22.53 18.19
C ASN A 226 -13.36 23.25 18.85
N LEU A 227 -14.57 22.99 18.38
CA LEU A 227 -15.84 23.47 18.89
C LEU A 227 -16.81 22.31 19.10
N ALA A 228 -17.64 22.40 20.14
CA ALA A 228 -18.73 21.45 20.33
C ALA A 228 -19.95 22.14 20.93
N VAL A 229 -21.14 21.86 20.40
CA VAL A 229 -22.40 22.28 21.04
C VAL A 229 -22.93 21.09 21.84
N HIS A 230 -23.05 21.27 23.15
CA HIS A 230 -23.50 20.22 24.06
C HIS A 230 -24.58 20.77 25.01
N GLY A 231 -25.81 20.27 24.86
CA GLY A 231 -26.98 20.89 25.47
C GLY A 231 -27.10 22.36 25.02
N ASP A 232 -27.25 23.27 25.98
CA ASP A 232 -27.34 24.71 25.73
C ASP A 232 -25.98 25.43 25.78
N LEU A 233 -24.86 24.70 25.76
CA LEU A 233 -23.51 25.24 25.89
C LEU A 233 -22.71 25.11 24.59
N LEU A 234 -21.89 26.12 24.28
CA LEU A 234 -20.86 26.03 23.24
C LEU A 234 -19.49 25.89 23.90
N PHE A 235 -18.78 24.81 23.61
CA PHE A 235 -17.41 24.58 24.03
C PHE A 235 -16.43 25.03 22.95
N ALA A 236 -15.29 25.56 23.36
CA ALA A 236 -14.17 25.93 22.49
C ALA A 236 -12.85 25.53 23.13
N ASN A 237 -12.01 24.81 22.39
CA ASN A 237 -10.65 24.47 22.83
C ASN A 237 -9.65 25.55 22.39
N PHE A 238 -8.99 26.19 23.35
CA PHE A 238 -7.83 27.03 23.14
C PHE A 238 -6.57 26.18 23.17
N SER A 239 -5.83 26.15 22.06
CA SER A 239 -4.59 25.42 21.95
C SER A 239 -3.37 26.30 22.24
N ALA A 240 -2.64 25.98 23.31
CA ALA A 240 -1.38 26.65 23.67
C ALA A 240 -0.14 25.82 23.31
N GLY A 241 -0.33 24.70 22.59
CA GLY A 241 0.72 23.84 22.03
C GLY A 241 1.27 22.77 22.97
N GLN A 242 1.29 22.99 24.28
CA GLN A 242 1.64 21.95 25.27
C GLN A 242 0.53 21.64 26.25
N THR A 243 -0.22 22.65 26.69
CA THR A 243 -1.39 22.46 27.54
C THR A 243 -2.55 23.30 27.06
N ASP A 244 -3.63 22.64 26.70
CA ASP A 244 -4.83 23.27 26.17
C ASP A 244 -5.80 23.64 27.30
N SER A 245 -6.62 24.66 27.03
CA SER A 245 -7.72 25.06 27.92
C SER A 245 -9.04 25.01 27.17
N ILE A 246 -10.07 24.44 27.80
CA ILE A 246 -11.41 24.41 27.23
C ILE A 246 -12.24 25.50 27.90
N TYR A 247 -12.92 26.32 27.11
CA TYR A 247 -13.90 27.29 27.56
C TYR A 247 -15.28 26.89 27.11
N TYR A 248 -16.32 27.30 27.85
CA TYR A 248 -17.70 27.14 27.41
C TYR A 248 -18.50 28.43 27.58
N PHE A 249 -19.41 28.67 26.65
CA PHE A 249 -20.35 29.78 26.65
C PHE A 249 -21.74 29.31 27.07
N ASP A 250 -22.26 29.89 28.15
CA ASP A 250 -23.56 29.56 28.75
C ASP A 250 -24.73 30.40 28.20
N GLY A 251 -24.48 31.22 27.18
CA GLY A 251 -25.44 32.20 26.66
C GLY A 251 -25.24 33.62 27.20
N VAL A 252 -24.46 33.78 28.27
CA VAL A 252 -24.17 35.08 28.90
C VAL A 252 -22.67 35.35 28.99
N THR A 253 -21.89 34.38 29.46
CA THR A 253 -20.45 34.53 29.72
C THR A 253 -19.64 33.32 29.26
N TRP A 254 -18.37 33.56 28.96
CA TRP A 254 -17.38 32.51 28.74
C TRP A 254 -16.76 32.09 30.07
N ASN A 255 -16.85 30.79 30.36
CA ASN A 255 -16.35 30.18 31.58
C ASN A 255 -15.26 29.16 31.24
N THR A 256 -14.32 28.95 32.15
CA THR A 256 -13.32 27.87 32.01
C THR A 256 -13.98 26.53 32.36
N PHE A 257 -13.86 25.54 31.47
CA PHE A 257 -14.21 24.16 31.76
C PHE A 257 -13.03 23.50 32.48
N ALA A 258 -13.19 23.31 33.79
CA ALA A 258 -12.17 22.70 34.66
C ALA A 258 -12.81 21.55 35.45
N PRO A 259 -13.01 20.37 34.83
CA PRO A 259 -13.42 19.20 35.58
C PRO A 259 -12.35 18.91 36.64
N GLN A 260 -12.78 18.78 37.90
CA GLN A 260 -11.87 18.61 39.03
C GLN A 260 -11.06 17.30 38.90
N THR A 261 -9.83 17.31 39.43
CA THR A 261 -8.93 16.17 39.75
C THR A 261 -7.98 15.54 38.71
N GLN A 262 -7.70 16.11 37.52
CA GLN A 262 -6.78 15.42 36.59
C GLN A 262 -5.71 16.34 35.96
N GLU A 263 -4.44 16.20 36.37
CA GLU A 263 -3.31 16.94 35.80
C GLU A 263 -3.15 16.68 34.28
N SER A 264 -3.51 15.48 33.83
CA SER A 264 -3.42 15.04 32.42
C SER A 264 -4.53 15.61 31.53
N PHE A 265 -5.65 16.08 32.10
CA PHE A 265 -6.77 16.61 31.32
C PHE A 265 -6.37 17.81 30.50
N PHE A 266 -5.36 18.59 30.91
CA PHE A 266 -4.93 19.79 30.20
C PHE A 266 -3.89 19.52 29.11
N GLY A 267 -3.59 18.27 28.74
CA GLY A 267 -2.79 17.96 27.55
C GLY A 267 -3.43 18.47 26.24
N ASN A 268 -2.72 18.35 25.12
CA ASN A 268 -3.23 18.80 23.82
C ASN A 268 -4.53 18.07 23.44
N LYS A 269 -5.57 18.81 23.03
CA LYS A 269 -6.83 18.23 22.57
C LYS A 269 -6.82 18.03 21.07
N THR A 270 -7.24 16.84 20.69
CA THR A 270 -7.35 16.41 19.30
C THR A 270 -8.76 16.62 18.78
N ASN A 271 -9.79 16.40 19.61
CA ASN A 271 -11.18 16.71 19.24
C ASN A 271 -12.11 16.96 20.46
N LEU A 272 -13.21 17.67 20.21
CA LEU A 272 -14.39 17.78 21.08
C LEU A 272 -15.63 17.32 20.30
N HIS A 273 -16.36 16.30 20.78
CA HIS A 273 -17.52 15.79 20.04
C HIS A 273 -18.72 15.63 20.99
N SER A 274 -19.88 16.16 20.58
CA SER A 274 -21.14 16.01 21.29
C SER A 274 -22.04 15.00 20.56
N SER A 275 -22.36 13.89 21.22
CA SER A 275 -23.10 12.78 20.61
C SER A 275 -23.89 12.00 21.66
N ASN A 276 -25.13 11.62 21.35
CA ASN A 276 -26.04 10.87 22.22
C ASN A 276 -26.10 11.39 23.68
N GLY A 277 -26.09 12.71 23.88
CA GLY A 277 -26.16 13.31 25.21
C GLY A 277 -24.85 13.26 26.02
N TYR A 278 -23.74 12.87 25.40
CA TYR A 278 -22.40 12.91 25.98
C TYR A 278 -21.49 13.88 25.23
N LEU A 279 -20.57 14.50 25.96
CA LEU A 279 -19.43 15.25 25.41
C LEU A 279 -18.17 14.41 25.58
N THR A 280 -17.53 14.05 24.46
CA THR A 280 -16.22 13.39 24.45
C THR A 280 -15.12 14.44 24.25
N VAL A 281 -14.00 14.24 24.94
CA VAL A 281 -12.80 15.08 24.86
C VAL A 281 -11.61 14.18 24.59
N SER A 282 -11.13 14.21 23.36
CA SER A 282 -10.00 13.39 22.89
C SER A 282 -8.68 14.12 23.05
N SER A 283 -7.61 13.38 23.36
CA SER A 283 -6.25 13.93 23.55
C SER A 283 -5.16 12.88 23.33
N ASP A 284 -3.92 13.35 23.16
CA ASP A 284 -2.73 12.49 23.26
C ASP A 284 -2.59 12.04 24.72
N GLY A 285 -2.81 10.75 24.97
CA GLY A 285 -2.71 10.16 26.30
C GLY A 285 -4.01 10.02 27.07
N GLY A 286 -5.17 10.45 26.56
CA GLY A 286 -6.44 10.28 27.29
C GLY A 286 -7.73 10.51 26.48
N LEU A 287 -8.81 9.86 26.90
CA LEU A 287 -10.18 10.14 26.48
C LEU A 287 -11.07 10.35 27.70
N PHE A 288 -11.80 11.46 27.70
CA PHE A 288 -12.72 11.83 28.77
C PHE A 288 -14.14 11.94 28.21
N VAL A 289 -15.10 11.44 28.96
CA VAL A 289 -16.51 11.43 28.57
C VAL A 289 -17.33 12.08 29.67
N PHE A 290 -18.11 13.10 29.32
CA PHE A 290 -18.99 13.83 30.25
C PHE A 290 -20.44 13.61 29.85
N ASP A 291 -21.31 13.42 30.84
CA ASP A 291 -22.76 13.35 30.62
C ASP A 291 -23.38 14.74 30.38
N SER A 292 -24.69 14.77 30.15
CA SER A 292 -25.47 16.00 29.95
C SER A 292 -25.40 16.99 31.13
N GLY A 293 -25.07 16.51 32.33
CA GLY A 293 -24.86 17.33 33.51
C GLY A 293 -23.41 17.78 33.69
N LEU A 294 -22.55 17.52 32.70
CA LEU A 294 -21.10 17.74 32.72
C LEU A 294 -20.37 16.97 33.82
N SER A 295 -20.95 15.89 34.32
CA SER A 295 -20.28 14.98 35.25
C SER A 295 -19.42 13.99 34.46
N LEU A 296 -18.23 13.67 34.98
CA LEU A 296 -17.33 12.70 34.36
C LEU A 296 -17.97 11.31 34.39
N ALA A 297 -18.34 10.81 33.22
CA ALA A 297 -18.97 9.51 33.01
C ALA A 297 -17.95 8.41 32.66
N GLY A 298 -16.81 8.78 32.07
CA GLY A 298 -15.72 7.86 31.73
C GLY A 298 -14.39 8.58 31.54
N GLU A 299 -13.30 7.91 31.89
CA GLU A 299 -11.93 8.41 31.78
C GLU A 299 -10.99 7.25 31.47
N PHE A 300 -10.23 7.37 30.38
CA PHE A 300 -9.44 6.27 29.85
C PHE A 300 -8.05 6.73 29.43
N TYR A 301 -7.03 6.04 29.94
CA TYR A 301 -5.61 6.18 29.58
C TYR A 301 -5.07 4.98 28.80
N PHE A 302 -5.85 3.88 28.79
CA PHE A 302 -5.51 2.65 28.08
C PHE A 302 -6.72 2.04 27.38
N TYR A 303 -6.52 1.53 26.16
CA TYR A 303 -7.47 0.68 25.43
C TYR A 303 -6.82 -0.65 25.11
N ALA A 304 -7.49 -1.76 25.38
CA ALA A 304 -7.04 -3.10 24.93
C ALA A 304 -5.54 -3.42 25.20
N GLY A 305 -4.94 -2.82 26.24
CA GLY A 305 -3.52 -2.99 26.61
C GLY A 305 -2.55 -1.94 26.04
N GLU A 306 -3.00 -0.99 25.22
CA GLU A 306 -2.22 0.09 24.61
C GLU A 306 -2.58 1.46 25.22
N PHE A 307 -1.64 2.41 25.17
CA PHE A 307 -1.88 3.79 25.61
C PHE A 307 -2.80 4.52 24.63
N VAL A 308 -3.77 5.26 25.17
CA VAL A 308 -4.70 6.09 24.38
C VAL A 308 -3.95 7.16 23.61
N ASP A 309 -4.29 7.31 22.33
CA ASP A 309 -3.90 8.42 21.46
C ASP A 309 -5.10 8.73 20.56
N ALA A 310 -6.19 9.16 21.21
CA ALA A 310 -7.49 9.34 20.58
C ALA A 310 -7.47 10.60 19.71
N LEU A 311 -7.87 10.47 18.45
CA LEU A 311 -8.01 11.56 17.50
C LEU A 311 -9.47 12.04 17.37
N ASP A 312 -10.42 11.15 17.59
CA ASP A 312 -11.86 11.44 17.62
C ASP A 312 -12.57 10.38 18.48
N ALA A 313 -13.73 10.71 19.04
CA ALA A 313 -14.54 9.77 19.81
C ALA A 313 -16.00 10.20 19.81
N LEU A 314 -16.92 9.23 19.77
CA LEU A 314 -18.36 9.48 19.87
C LEU A 314 -19.05 8.40 20.71
N MET A 315 -20.19 8.77 21.30
CA MET A 315 -21.14 7.84 21.89
C MET A 315 -22.24 7.57 20.87
N ASP A 316 -22.39 6.31 20.47
CA ASP A 316 -23.44 5.93 19.53
C ASP A 316 -24.82 5.84 20.21
N SER A 317 -25.86 5.66 19.41
CA SER A 317 -27.25 5.56 19.87
C SER A 317 -27.56 4.39 20.82
N ASP A 318 -26.68 3.38 20.89
CA ASP A 318 -26.79 2.22 21.79
C ASP A 318 -25.97 2.40 23.09
N ASN A 319 -25.40 3.60 23.31
CA ASN A 319 -24.47 3.91 24.39
C ASN A 319 -23.16 3.10 24.34
N ILE A 320 -22.69 2.79 23.13
CA ILE A 320 -21.34 2.26 22.90
C ILE A 320 -20.42 3.44 22.61
N LEU A 321 -19.30 3.49 23.34
CA LEU A 321 -18.24 4.46 23.12
C LEU A 321 -17.33 3.95 22.00
N TRP A 322 -17.19 4.78 20.98
CA TRP A 322 -16.29 4.58 19.84
C TRP A 322 -15.16 5.59 19.90
N ALA A 323 -13.93 5.15 19.62
CA ALA A 323 -12.79 6.05 19.48
C ALA A 323 -11.97 5.73 18.23
N ALA A 324 -11.61 6.77 17.50
CA ALA A 324 -10.59 6.75 16.47
C ALA A 324 -9.24 6.98 17.15
N ASP A 325 -8.33 6.01 17.07
CA ASP A 325 -7.04 6.08 17.72
C ASP A 325 -5.90 6.07 16.69
N ASN A 326 -4.85 6.83 16.98
CA ASN A 326 -3.71 7.00 16.09
C ASN A 326 -2.85 5.73 15.97
N ARG A 327 -2.88 4.85 16.98
CA ARG A 327 -2.00 3.65 17.08
C ARG A 327 -2.79 2.34 17.19
N SER A 328 -4.03 2.43 17.66
CA SER A 328 -4.84 1.28 18.10
C SER A 328 -6.07 1.01 17.23
N GLY A 329 -6.21 1.70 16.10
CA GLY A 329 -7.28 1.49 15.13
C GLY A 329 -8.63 2.05 15.57
N LEU A 330 -9.71 1.39 15.15
CA LEU A 330 -11.07 1.69 15.61
C LEU A 330 -11.31 0.97 16.94
N ILE A 331 -11.60 1.73 17.99
CA ILE A 331 -11.87 1.21 19.33
C ILE A 331 -13.37 1.24 19.60
N LYS A 332 -13.91 0.18 20.20
CA LYS A 332 -15.27 0.16 20.76
C LYS A 332 -15.26 -0.36 22.19
N GLY A 333 -16.08 0.23 23.07
CA GLY A 333 -16.21 -0.20 24.46
C GLY A 333 -17.37 0.51 25.17
N GLY A 334 -17.43 0.39 26.49
CA GLY A 334 -18.41 1.09 27.32
C GLY A 334 -17.77 2.11 28.27
N LEU A 335 -18.61 2.86 28.98
CA LEU A 335 -18.18 3.84 29.98
C LEU A 335 -17.40 3.23 31.16
N THR A 336 -17.51 1.93 31.38
CA THR A 336 -16.74 1.19 32.40
C THR A 336 -15.54 0.43 31.82
N GLY A 337 -15.19 0.66 30.55
CA GLY A 337 -14.12 -0.05 29.82
C GLY A 337 -14.64 -1.20 28.95
N GLY A 338 -13.86 -2.29 28.87
CA GLY A 338 -14.17 -3.43 28.00
C GLY A 338 -13.86 -3.18 26.52
N PHE A 339 -12.76 -2.47 26.24
CA PHE A 339 -12.41 -2.04 24.89
C PHE A 339 -11.91 -3.17 24.00
N GLU A 340 -12.43 -3.20 22.78
CA GLU A 340 -11.97 -4.02 21.66
C GLU A 340 -11.36 -3.11 20.60
N SER A 341 -10.19 -3.51 20.08
CA SER A 341 -9.55 -2.87 18.93
C SER A 341 -9.91 -3.61 17.64
N ILE A 342 -10.38 -2.86 16.65
CA ILE A 342 -10.77 -3.35 15.34
C ILE A 342 -9.79 -2.77 14.31
N ILE A 343 -8.91 -3.61 13.80
CA ILE A 343 -7.90 -3.26 12.79
C ILE A 343 -8.05 -4.24 11.62
N PRO A 344 -8.53 -3.78 10.45
CA PRO A 344 -8.52 -4.59 9.23
C PRO A 344 -7.11 -5.04 8.82
N GLU A 345 -7.02 -6.22 8.23
CA GLU A 345 -5.77 -6.76 7.69
C GLU A 345 -5.06 -5.77 6.75
N GLY A 346 -3.77 -5.58 7.01
CA GLY A 346 -2.90 -4.64 6.30
C GLY A 346 -1.49 -4.65 6.87
N PRO A 347 -0.49 -4.14 6.13
CA PRO A 347 0.86 -3.99 6.67
C PRO A 347 0.84 -3.09 7.90
N SER A 348 1.83 -3.22 8.78
CA SER A 348 1.89 -2.39 9.99
C SER A 348 2.12 -0.91 9.68
N HIS A 349 2.80 -0.61 8.57
CA HIS A 349 3.08 0.74 8.09
C HIS A 349 3.04 0.79 6.56
N ALA A 350 3.00 1.99 5.98
CA ALA A 350 2.90 2.18 4.53
C ALA A 350 4.25 2.07 3.82
N GLU A 351 5.37 2.25 4.52
CA GLU A 351 6.70 2.24 3.92
C GLU A 351 6.98 0.92 3.19
N SER A 352 7.25 1.01 1.88
CA SER A 352 7.62 -0.11 1.04
C SER A 352 8.73 0.32 0.11
N PHE A 353 9.85 -0.40 0.09
CA PHE A 353 10.99 -0.09 -0.79
C PHE A 353 11.36 -1.31 -1.63
N GLY A 354 11.90 -2.37 -1.01
CA GLY A 354 12.29 -3.59 -1.71
C GLY A 354 11.25 -4.70 -1.57
N LEU A 355 10.97 -5.42 -2.66
CA LEU A 355 9.98 -6.49 -2.70
C LEU A 355 10.60 -7.81 -3.19
N ALA A 356 10.17 -8.92 -2.60
CA ALA A 356 10.44 -10.23 -3.17
C ALA A 356 9.34 -11.24 -2.82
N HIS A 357 8.95 -12.05 -3.80
CA HIS A 357 8.18 -13.26 -3.53
C HIS A 357 9.12 -14.44 -3.31
N ASN A 358 8.83 -15.22 -2.27
CA ASN A 358 9.34 -16.57 -2.16
C ASN A 358 8.23 -17.51 -1.71
N GLY A 359 8.05 -18.61 -2.43
CA GLY A 359 6.85 -19.43 -2.27
C GLY A 359 5.57 -18.64 -2.52
N GLY A 360 4.62 -18.73 -1.59
CA GLY A 360 3.37 -17.94 -1.60
C GLY A 360 3.44 -16.68 -0.73
N ALA A 361 4.62 -16.29 -0.26
CA ALA A 361 4.80 -15.13 0.61
C ALA A 361 5.42 -13.95 -0.15
N LEU A 362 4.81 -12.77 -0.01
CA LEU A 362 5.46 -11.50 -0.35
C LEU A 362 6.21 -10.96 0.87
N TRP A 363 7.46 -10.61 0.66
CA TRP A 363 8.31 -9.95 1.65
C TRP A 363 8.53 -8.49 1.25
N VAL A 364 8.37 -7.58 2.21
CA VAL A 364 8.45 -6.13 2.00
C VAL A 364 9.49 -5.54 2.94
N ALA A 365 10.55 -5.00 2.34
CA ALA A 365 11.59 -4.25 3.00
C ALA A 365 11.22 -2.74 3.01
N PRO A 366 10.96 -2.11 4.17
CA PRO A 366 10.45 -0.74 4.26
C PRO A 366 11.54 0.35 4.21
N GLY A 367 12.81 -0.02 4.36
CA GLY A 367 13.94 0.90 4.48
C GLY A 367 14.44 1.43 3.14
N SER A 368 15.09 2.60 3.17
CA SER A 368 15.77 3.17 2.00
C SER A 368 17.29 3.27 2.20
N THR A 369 18.02 3.44 1.11
CA THR A 369 19.48 3.68 1.13
C THR A 369 19.84 5.16 1.21
N GLN A 370 18.83 6.06 1.22
CA GLN A 370 19.01 7.51 1.24
C GLN A 370 19.60 7.97 2.59
N SER A 371 20.61 8.83 2.51
CA SER A 371 21.27 9.36 3.71
C SER A 371 20.30 10.21 4.55
N GLY A 372 20.32 10.01 5.88
CA GLY A 372 19.54 10.80 6.84
C GLY A 372 18.15 10.23 7.16
N ILE A 373 17.69 9.23 6.42
CA ILE A 373 16.45 8.50 6.73
C ILE A 373 16.82 7.24 7.52
N PHE A 374 16.26 7.11 8.72
CA PHE A 374 16.44 5.95 9.58
C PHE A 374 15.10 5.27 9.77
N ASN A 375 14.95 4.07 9.18
CA ASN A 375 13.78 3.22 9.33
C ASN A 375 14.13 2.03 10.22
N ASP A 376 13.33 1.78 11.26
CA ASP A 376 13.47 0.66 12.19
C ASP A 376 12.23 -0.25 12.23
N ARG A 377 11.39 -0.17 11.20
CA ARG A 377 10.10 -0.90 11.11
C ARG A 377 10.26 -2.41 10.97
N GLY A 378 11.47 -2.89 10.66
CA GLY A 378 11.76 -4.31 10.45
C GLY A 378 11.49 -4.74 9.01
N ILE A 379 10.80 -5.86 8.84
CA ILE A 379 10.36 -6.41 7.55
C ILE A 379 8.90 -6.86 7.64
N PHE A 380 8.10 -6.64 6.59
CA PHE A 380 6.70 -7.06 6.56
C PHE A 380 6.53 -8.28 5.66
N VAL A 381 5.57 -9.13 5.99
CA VAL A 381 5.28 -10.35 5.23
C VAL A 381 3.79 -10.46 4.98
N PHE A 382 3.42 -10.72 3.74
CA PHE A 382 2.06 -11.07 3.36
C PHE A 382 2.02 -12.52 2.90
N TYR A 383 1.34 -13.36 3.68
CA TYR A 383 1.28 -14.80 3.47
C TYR A 383 -0.11 -15.31 3.87
N GLU A 384 -0.72 -16.13 3.01
CA GLU A 384 -2.07 -16.67 3.23
C GLU A 384 -3.12 -15.59 3.56
N GLN A 385 -3.06 -14.45 2.84
CA GLN A 385 -3.89 -13.25 3.03
C GLN A 385 -3.74 -12.53 4.37
N LYS A 386 -2.72 -12.85 5.15
CA LYS A 386 -2.46 -12.19 6.44
C LYS A 386 -1.16 -11.42 6.39
N TRP A 387 -1.16 -10.29 7.09
CA TRP A 387 0.04 -9.50 7.28
C TRP A 387 0.72 -9.82 8.60
N GLN A 388 2.05 -9.89 8.55
CA GLN A 388 2.92 -10.05 9.71
C GLN A 388 4.07 -9.06 9.63
N THR A 389 4.70 -8.78 10.77
CA THR A 389 5.86 -7.88 10.85
C THR A 389 6.89 -8.49 11.76
N PHE A 390 8.14 -8.60 11.29
CA PHE A 390 9.29 -9.00 12.10
C PHE A 390 10.17 -7.79 12.33
N ASN A 391 10.33 -7.38 13.59
CA ASN A 391 11.04 -6.16 13.97
C ASN A 391 11.82 -6.35 15.28
N ARG A 392 12.53 -5.30 15.70
CA ARG A 392 13.34 -5.25 16.93
C ARG A 392 12.58 -5.52 18.24
N TRP A 393 11.25 -5.37 18.24
CA TRP A 393 10.43 -5.63 19.42
C TRP A 393 10.15 -7.12 19.60
N LEU A 394 10.01 -7.85 18.48
CA LEU A 394 9.92 -9.31 18.47
C LEU A 394 11.32 -9.97 18.59
N PHE A 395 12.33 -9.36 18.00
CA PHE A 395 13.71 -9.86 17.96
C PHE A 395 14.70 -8.80 18.46
N PRO A 396 14.94 -8.72 19.78
CA PRO A 396 15.84 -7.72 20.37
C PRO A 396 17.29 -7.77 19.84
N GLU A 397 17.73 -8.90 19.29
CA GLU A 397 19.06 -9.11 18.71
C GLU A 397 19.33 -8.18 17.52
N ILE A 398 18.28 -7.73 16.81
CA ILE A 398 18.38 -6.83 15.67
C ILE A 398 18.07 -5.38 16.03
N ASN A 399 18.16 -5.01 17.31
CA ASN A 399 17.86 -3.65 17.78
C ASN A 399 18.76 -2.56 17.18
N SER A 400 19.96 -2.92 16.68
CA SER A 400 20.88 -2.01 15.97
C SER A 400 20.58 -1.91 14.47
N VAL A 401 19.75 -2.80 13.92
CA VAL A 401 19.48 -2.87 12.49
C VAL A 401 18.57 -1.73 12.05
N ARG A 402 18.96 -1.01 11.01
CA ARG A 402 18.13 0.00 10.35
C ARG A 402 18.14 -0.19 8.84
N ASN A 403 17.09 0.29 8.19
CA ASN A 403 16.99 0.39 6.74
C ASN A 403 17.15 -0.98 6.04
N ILE A 404 16.35 -1.97 6.43
CA ILE A 404 16.16 -3.19 5.62
C ILE A 404 15.51 -2.77 4.31
N HIS A 405 16.21 -2.89 3.18
CA HIS A 405 15.80 -2.27 1.91
C HIS A 405 15.82 -3.23 0.70
N GLN A 406 16.46 -4.39 0.79
CA GLN A 406 16.40 -5.39 -0.29
C GLN A 406 16.14 -6.78 0.28
N VAL A 407 15.35 -7.57 -0.43
CA VAL A 407 15.06 -8.96 -0.10
C VAL A 407 15.51 -9.88 -1.24
N THR A 408 16.10 -11.02 -0.87
CA THR A 408 16.55 -12.06 -1.79
C THR A 408 15.90 -13.38 -1.42
N PRO A 409 15.08 -13.99 -2.30
CA PRO A 409 14.48 -15.30 -2.06
C PRO A 409 15.52 -16.37 -1.76
N HIS A 410 15.25 -17.26 -0.80
CA HIS A 410 16.13 -18.38 -0.50
C HIS A 410 15.95 -19.51 -1.54
N ARG A 411 17.03 -19.92 -2.22
CA ARG A 411 16.98 -20.89 -3.33
C ARG A 411 16.51 -22.29 -2.91
N GLY A 412 16.84 -22.73 -1.70
CA GLY A 412 16.52 -24.07 -1.19
C GLY A 412 15.33 -24.16 -0.24
N ASN A 413 14.64 -23.05 0.04
CA ASN A 413 13.55 -23.03 1.01
C ASN A 413 12.56 -21.93 0.66
N THR A 414 11.34 -22.29 0.30
CA THR A 414 10.29 -21.37 -0.15
C THR A 414 9.70 -20.50 0.97
N ARG A 415 10.02 -20.78 2.23
CA ARG A 415 9.60 -20.01 3.41
C ARG A 415 10.59 -18.92 3.81
N ARG A 416 11.81 -18.94 3.28
CA ARG A 416 12.91 -18.12 3.79
C ARG A 416 13.37 -17.05 2.83
N VAL A 417 13.88 -15.95 3.37
CA VAL A 417 14.53 -14.91 2.58
C VAL A 417 15.76 -14.39 3.30
N PHE A 418 16.69 -13.84 2.51
CA PHE A 418 17.72 -12.97 3.03
C PHE A 418 17.29 -11.51 2.88
N ALA A 419 17.55 -10.69 3.88
CA ALA A 419 17.19 -9.28 3.91
C ALA A 419 18.44 -8.41 4.16
N ALA A 420 18.76 -7.54 3.22
CA ALA A 420 19.89 -6.63 3.28
C ALA A 420 19.51 -5.34 4.04
N SER A 421 20.34 -4.96 5.00
CA SER A 421 20.17 -3.71 5.75
C SER A 421 21.26 -2.70 5.42
N TRP A 422 20.88 -1.42 5.36
CA TRP A 422 21.84 -0.32 5.17
C TRP A 422 22.61 0.01 6.45
N MET A 423 22.14 -0.47 7.60
CA MET A 423 22.85 -0.37 8.87
C MET A 423 22.61 -1.63 9.69
N GLY A 424 23.49 -2.63 9.58
CA GLY A 424 23.40 -3.80 10.45
C GLY A 424 24.06 -5.05 9.88
N GLY A 425 23.97 -5.26 8.57
CA GLY A 425 24.43 -6.47 7.92
C GLY A 425 23.33 -7.17 7.13
N LEU A 426 23.39 -8.50 7.06
CA LEU A 426 22.46 -9.35 6.33
C LEU A 426 21.66 -10.21 7.30
N LEU A 427 20.35 -10.28 7.13
CA LEU A 427 19.45 -11.08 7.97
C LEU A 427 18.88 -12.25 7.15
N GLU A 428 18.55 -13.35 7.81
CA GLU A 428 17.76 -14.45 7.24
C GLU A 428 16.47 -14.58 8.05
N PHE A 429 15.32 -14.58 7.36
CA PHE A 429 14.00 -14.74 7.97
C PHE A 429 13.28 -15.94 7.40
N ASP A 430 12.42 -16.57 8.20
CA ASP A 430 11.42 -17.56 7.83
C ASP A 430 10.02 -16.98 8.05
N VAL A 431 9.08 -17.26 7.16
CA VAL A 431 7.72 -16.70 7.19
C VAL A 431 6.94 -17.08 8.45
N GLU A 432 7.22 -18.22 9.09
CA GLU A 432 6.55 -18.60 10.35
C GLU A 432 7.45 -18.40 11.56
N ASP A 433 8.74 -18.77 11.45
CA ASP A 433 9.65 -18.75 12.61
C ASP A 433 10.29 -17.37 12.86
N GLY A 434 10.18 -16.44 11.92
CA GLY A 434 10.78 -15.11 12.02
C GLY A 434 12.30 -15.13 11.82
N LEU A 435 13.07 -14.48 12.69
CA LEU A 435 14.52 -14.34 12.51
C LEU A 435 15.25 -15.70 12.67
N ILE A 436 16.01 -16.09 11.66
CA ILE A 436 16.81 -17.32 11.65
C ILE A 436 18.29 -17.02 11.92
N ASN A 437 18.87 -16.09 11.16
CA ASN A 437 20.27 -15.70 11.27
C ASN A 437 20.44 -14.19 11.12
N PHE A 438 21.45 -13.65 11.80
CA PHE A 438 21.90 -12.27 11.63
C PHE A 438 23.41 -12.24 11.41
N TYR A 439 23.82 -11.90 10.19
CA TYR A 439 25.22 -11.84 9.78
C TYR A 439 25.75 -10.41 9.85
N HIS A 440 26.84 -10.26 10.59
CA HIS A 440 27.57 -9.01 10.82
C HIS A 440 29.08 -9.31 10.86
N ASP A 441 29.89 -8.31 11.19
CA ASP A 441 31.34 -8.38 11.07
C ASP A 441 32.04 -9.24 12.13
N GLU A 442 31.31 -9.82 13.07
CA GLU A 442 31.86 -10.72 14.09
C GLU A 442 31.64 -12.21 13.75
N ASN A 443 30.72 -12.52 12.84
CA ASN A 443 30.38 -13.88 12.41
C ASN A 443 30.42 -14.09 10.89
N SER A 444 30.87 -13.08 10.14
CA SER A 444 31.02 -13.12 8.69
C SER A 444 32.24 -12.29 8.24
N THR A 445 32.51 -12.28 6.94
CA THR A 445 33.55 -11.41 6.37
C THR A 445 33.09 -9.98 6.10
N LEU A 446 31.83 -9.62 6.40
CA LEU A 446 31.30 -8.27 6.20
C LEU A 446 32.14 -7.24 6.99
N GLN A 447 32.21 -6.02 6.46
CA GLN A 447 33.01 -4.95 7.03
C GLN A 447 32.16 -3.73 7.39
N ARG A 448 32.50 -3.10 8.51
CA ARG A 448 32.02 -1.76 8.85
C ARG A 448 32.67 -0.73 7.93
N ARG A 449 31.90 0.25 7.48
CA ARG A 449 32.42 1.31 6.61
C ARG A 449 33.52 2.12 7.31
N THR A 450 34.49 2.61 6.55
CA THR A 450 35.52 3.52 7.08
C THR A 450 34.94 4.91 7.37
N GLY A 451 35.32 5.55 8.50
CA GLY A 451 34.93 6.92 8.86
C GLY A 451 34.16 7.04 10.19
N ALA A 452 33.42 8.14 10.37
CA ALA A 452 32.83 8.54 11.67
C ALA A 452 31.62 7.73 12.14
N ALA A 453 30.90 7.05 11.24
CA ALA A 453 29.84 6.11 11.64
C ALA A 453 30.24 4.70 11.19
N GLN A 454 30.45 3.80 12.14
CA GLN A 454 30.99 2.47 11.93
C GLN A 454 29.87 1.43 11.86
N HIS A 455 29.11 1.45 10.75
CA HIS A 455 28.03 0.50 10.50
C HIS A 455 28.25 -0.29 9.21
N ILE A 456 27.62 -1.46 9.11
CA ILE A 456 27.69 -2.34 7.95
C ILE A 456 26.59 -1.97 6.96
N ARG A 457 26.95 -1.75 5.70
CA ARG A 457 26.04 -1.39 4.60
C ARG A 457 26.00 -2.52 3.59
N VAL A 458 24.99 -3.37 3.66
CA VAL A 458 24.80 -4.43 2.67
C VAL A 458 23.91 -3.91 1.56
N GLY A 459 24.39 -3.85 0.31
CA GLY A 459 23.62 -3.30 -0.81
C GLY A 459 22.70 -4.26 -1.53
N GLY A 460 22.83 -5.56 -1.25
CA GLY A 460 22.08 -6.60 -1.93
C GLY A 460 22.75 -7.96 -1.90
N SER A 461 22.01 -8.97 -2.36
CA SER A 461 22.54 -10.31 -2.53
C SER A 461 21.92 -11.06 -3.72
N ALA A 462 22.62 -12.08 -4.21
CA ALA A 462 22.16 -12.94 -5.30
C ALA A 462 22.80 -14.33 -5.24
N TRP A 463 22.09 -15.33 -5.74
CA TRP A 463 22.59 -16.70 -5.83
C TRP A 463 23.35 -16.94 -7.13
N ASP A 464 24.45 -17.69 -7.06
CA ASP A 464 25.10 -18.27 -8.23
C ASP A 464 24.58 -19.68 -8.55
N SER A 465 25.04 -20.24 -9.67
CA SER A 465 24.64 -21.58 -10.12
C SER A 465 25.06 -22.69 -9.15
N ASN A 466 26.16 -22.49 -8.42
CA ASN A 466 26.73 -23.42 -7.43
C ASN A 466 26.05 -23.37 -6.06
N GLY A 467 25.11 -22.43 -5.86
CA GLY A 467 24.39 -22.29 -4.60
C GLY A 467 25.13 -21.46 -3.56
N ASN A 468 26.12 -20.65 -3.96
CA ASN A 468 26.69 -19.64 -3.08
C ASN A 468 25.85 -18.37 -3.11
N LEU A 469 25.68 -17.72 -1.96
CA LEU A 469 25.03 -16.42 -1.84
C LEU A 469 26.07 -15.31 -1.90
N TRP A 470 26.00 -14.48 -2.92
CA TRP A 470 26.85 -13.31 -3.11
C TRP A 470 26.24 -12.09 -2.45
N VAL A 471 27.03 -11.30 -1.74
CA VAL A 471 26.57 -10.20 -0.89
C VAL A 471 27.47 -8.98 -1.08
N THR A 472 26.90 -7.84 -1.44
CA THR A 472 27.66 -6.60 -1.65
C THR A 472 27.80 -5.80 -0.36
N ASN A 473 28.95 -5.19 -0.11
CA ASN A 473 29.23 -4.36 1.07
C ASN A 473 29.75 -2.98 0.62
N SER A 474 29.06 -1.90 0.98
CA SER A 474 29.41 -0.53 0.57
C SER A 474 30.46 0.10 1.47
N ASN A 475 31.27 0.99 0.89
CA ASN A 475 32.27 1.82 1.59
C ASN A 475 33.32 1.01 2.39
N THR A 476 33.76 -0.11 1.81
CA THR A 476 34.69 -1.07 2.42
C THR A 476 35.70 -1.57 1.38
N ASP A 477 36.86 -2.03 1.85
CA ASP A 477 37.90 -2.59 0.98
C ASP A 477 37.42 -3.90 0.31
N LEU A 478 36.69 -4.72 1.07
CA LEU A 478 35.97 -5.88 0.55
C LEU A 478 34.57 -5.43 0.13
N PHE A 479 34.35 -5.32 -1.18
CA PHE A 479 33.08 -4.83 -1.73
C PHE A 479 32.06 -5.94 -1.98
N LEU A 480 32.56 -7.18 -2.08
CA LEU A 480 31.77 -8.36 -2.44
C LEU A 480 32.18 -9.54 -1.56
N HIS A 481 31.19 -10.24 -1.04
CA HIS A 481 31.36 -11.40 -0.18
C HIS A 481 30.55 -12.57 -0.73
N THR A 482 30.91 -13.77 -0.30
CA THR A 482 30.16 -14.99 -0.61
C THR A 482 29.98 -15.83 0.64
N LEU A 483 28.75 -16.29 0.86
CA LEU A 483 28.38 -17.31 1.83
C LEU A 483 28.18 -18.63 1.07
N LYS A 484 29.03 -19.60 1.36
CA LYS A 484 28.98 -20.93 0.76
C LYS A 484 27.92 -21.83 1.43
N PRO A 485 27.45 -22.89 0.76
CA PRO A 485 26.54 -23.87 1.34
C PRO A 485 27.03 -24.53 2.64
N ASP A 486 28.35 -24.59 2.85
CA ASP A 486 28.97 -25.12 4.08
C ASP A 486 29.02 -24.10 5.24
N GLY A 487 28.50 -22.89 5.04
CA GLY A 487 28.50 -21.80 6.02
C GLY A 487 29.75 -20.91 5.97
N THR A 488 30.73 -21.22 5.11
CA THR A 488 31.98 -20.44 5.03
C THR A 488 31.76 -19.10 4.33
N TRP A 489 32.31 -18.03 4.93
CA TRP A 489 32.36 -16.71 4.32
C TRP A 489 33.71 -16.41 3.66
N MET A 490 33.69 -15.79 2.49
CA MET A 490 34.87 -15.24 1.83
C MET A 490 34.57 -13.82 1.32
N GLY A 491 35.54 -12.92 1.40
CA GLY A 491 35.43 -11.55 0.88
C GLY A 491 36.45 -11.26 -0.23
N PHE A 492 36.07 -10.39 -1.17
CA PHE A 492 36.84 -10.05 -2.35
C PHE A 492 37.07 -8.54 -2.44
N PRO A 493 38.31 -8.09 -2.67
CA PRO A 493 38.63 -6.68 -2.77
C PRO A 493 38.27 -6.13 -4.15
N HIS A 494 38.01 -4.81 -4.21
CA HIS A 494 37.72 -4.13 -5.47
C HIS A 494 38.97 -3.74 -6.29
N ASN A 495 40.18 -4.05 -5.81
CA ASN A 495 41.47 -3.78 -6.48
C ASN A 495 41.63 -2.33 -7.00
N GLY A 496 41.17 -1.34 -6.22
CA GLY A 496 41.25 0.08 -6.58
C GLY A 496 40.23 0.58 -7.62
N ASN A 497 39.30 -0.26 -8.08
CA ASN A 497 38.26 0.14 -9.05
C ASN A 497 37.14 1.01 -8.45
N LEU A 498 37.01 1.03 -7.13
CA LEU A 498 36.02 1.80 -6.38
C LEU A 498 36.73 2.86 -5.53
N GLY A 499 36.11 4.03 -5.40
CA GLY A 499 36.54 5.07 -4.47
C GLY A 499 36.13 4.75 -3.03
N VAL A 500 36.75 5.44 -2.06
CA VAL A 500 36.52 5.22 -0.61
C VAL A 500 35.04 5.38 -0.20
N ASN A 501 34.30 6.27 -0.87
CA ASN A 501 32.89 6.55 -0.59
C ASN A 501 31.93 5.95 -1.62
N GLU A 502 32.41 5.05 -2.48
CA GLU A 502 31.57 4.44 -3.51
C GLU A 502 30.50 3.53 -2.89
N ILE A 503 29.27 3.65 -3.38
CA ILE A 503 28.15 2.81 -2.98
C ILE A 503 28.01 1.66 -3.99
N VAL A 504 27.94 0.43 -3.46
CA VAL A 504 27.58 -0.77 -4.22
C VAL A 504 26.15 -1.17 -3.86
N GLY A 505 25.32 -1.39 -4.88
CA GLY A 505 23.92 -1.75 -4.74
C GLY A 505 23.64 -3.18 -5.14
N LYS A 506 22.47 -3.39 -5.78
CA LYS A 506 21.98 -4.68 -6.24
C LYS A 506 23.02 -5.45 -7.06
N VAL A 507 23.09 -6.75 -6.82
CA VAL A 507 23.88 -7.73 -7.59
C VAL A 507 22.96 -8.68 -8.34
N VAL A 508 23.32 -9.04 -9.58
CA VAL A 508 22.68 -10.08 -10.39
C VAL A 508 23.76 -11.04 -10.90
N VAL A 509 23.44 -12.34 -10.96
CA VAL A 509 24.34 -13.38 -11.50
C VAL A 509 23.85 -13.86 -12.85
N ASP A 510 24.71 -13.74 -13.87
CA ASP A 510 24.41 -14.18 -15.23
C ASP A 510 24.53 -15.72 -15.41
N ASN A 511 24.22 -16.23 -16.61
CA ASN A 511 24.29 -17.67 -16.90
C ASN A 511 25.74 -18.22 -16.98
N PHE A 512 26.73 -17.35 -16.86
CA PHE A 512 28.16 -17.70 -16.86
C PHE A 512 28.78 -17.50 -15.47
N ASP A 513 27.95 -17.35 -14.42
CA ASP A 513 28.33 -17.05 -13.05
C ASP A 513 29.20 -15.78 -12.88
N GLN A 514 29.01 -14.78 -13.76
CA GLN A 514 29.55 -13.45 -13.56
C GLN A 514 28.58 -12.64 -12.69
N LYS A 515 29.13 -11.89 -11.74
CA LYS A 515 28.38 -11.06 -10.78
C LYS A 515 28.38 -9.63 -11.29
N TRP A 516 27.21 -9.13 -11.65
CA TRP A 516 26.98 -7.77 -12.12
C TRP A 516 26.46 -6.94 -10.94
N VAL A 517 27.26 -5.99 -10.47
CA VAL A 517 26.97 -5.15 -9.29
C VAL A 517 26.72 -3.72 -9.75
N ALA A 518 25.53 -3.19 -9.45
CA ALA A 518 25.15 -1.82 -9.77
C ALA A 518 25.88 -0.82 -8.85
N LEU A 519 26.30 0.31 -9.42
CA LEU A 519 26.85 1.46 -8.69
C LEU A 519 25.89 2.66 -8.79
N PRO A 520 24.92 2.79 -7.86
CA PRO A 520 23.81 3.74 -8.00
C PRO A 520 24.23 5.22 -7.94
N ASP A 521 25.40 5.53 -7.37
CA ASP A 521 25.90 6.90 -7.20
C ASP A 521 26.73 7.44 -8.37
N GLY A 522 26.69 6.77 -9.53
CA GLY A 522 27.33 7.26 -10.75
C GLY A 522 28.61 6.53 -11.13
N GLY A 523 28.84 5.34 -10.56
CA GLY A 523 30.00 4.51 -10.86
C GLY A 523 29.86 3.56 -12.05
N GLY A 524 28.64 3.35 -12.56
CA GLY A 524 28.34 2.38 -13.62
C GLY A 524 28.05 0.98 -13.08
N ILE A 525 28.73 -0.04 -13.62
CA ILE A 525 28.57 -1.44 -13.20
C ILE A 525 29.94 -2.05 -12.91
N MET A 526 30.05 -2.81 -11.82
CA MET A 526 31.16 -3.71 -11.60
C MET A 526 30.78 -5.13 -12.02
N VAL A 527 31.58 -5.75 -12.87
CA VAL A 527 31.46 -7.17 -13.21
C VAL A 527 32.60 -7.92 -12.56
N PHE A 528 32.29 -9.03 -11.89
CA PHE A 528 33.24 -9.85 -11.17
C PHE A 528 33.07 -11.33 -11.55
N LYS A 529 34.18 -12.05 -11.69
CA LYS A 529 34.20 -13.50 -11.97
C LYS A 529 35.34 -14.16 -11.22
N GLU A 530 35.06 -15.21 -10.46
CA GLU A 530 36.11 -16.05 -9.87
C GLU A 530 36.74 -16.93 -10.94
N GLU A 531 38.06 -17.06 -10.88
CA GLU A 531 38.83 -17.97 -11.72
C GLU A 531 39.17 -19.23 -10.91
N SER A 532 38.92 -20.40 -11.48
CA SER A 532 39.35 -21.65 -10.87
C SER A 532 40.75 -21.99 -11.37
N LEU A 533 41.78 -21.41 -10.73
CA LEU A 533 43.18 -21.74 -11.01
C LEU A 533 43.85 -22.25 -9.73
N ASN A 534 43.94 -23.59 -9.61
CA ASN A 534 44.85 -24.31 -8.72
C ASN A 534 44.86 -23.88 -7.24
N GLY A 535 43.70 -23.55 -6.68
CA GLY A 535 43.56 -23.33 -5.22
C GLY A 535 44.00 -21.97 -4.69
N ASN A 536 44.46 -21.05 -5.55
CA ASN A 536 44.60 -19.63 -5.19
C ASN A 536 43.33 -18.87 -5.61
N GLN A 537 42.91 -17.90 -4.79
CA GLN A 537 41.76 -17.02 -5.08
C GLN A 537 42.10 -16.03 -6.20
N ALA A 538 42.14 -16.50 -7.44
CA ALA A 538 42.21 -15.65 -8.62
C ALA A 538 40.79 -15.23 -9.01
N PHE A 539 40.63 -13.99 -9.47
CA PHE A 539 39.37 -13.46 -9.98
C PHE A 539 39.65 -12.34 -10.97
N ASP A 540 38.71 -12.17 -11.89
CA ASP A 540 38.66 -11.05 -12.81
C ASP A 540 37.62 -10.02 -12.36
N ILE A 541 37.94 -8.75 -12.58
CA ILE A 541 37.07 -7.63 -12.23
C ILE A 541 37.12 -6.56 -13.32
N ARG A 542 35.97 -6.00 -13.70
CA ARG A 542 35.87 -4.93 -14.69
C ARG A 542 34.81 -3.91 -14.31
N LYS A 543 35.13 -2.62 -14.46
CA LYS A 543 34.19 -1.51 -14.30
C LYS A 543 33.68 -1.05 -15.66
N LEU A 544 32.38 -1.11 -15.88
CA LEU A 544 31.67 -0.66 -17.08
C LEU A 544 31.08 0.73 -16.84
N GLY A 545 31.09 1.58 -17.87
CA GLY A 545 30.57 2.94 -17.86
C GLY A 545 30.04 3.39 -19.22
N THR A 546 30.02 4.70 -19.45
CA THR A 546 29.40 5.31 -20.65
C THR A 546 30.22 5.24 -21.93
N GLN A 547 31.51 4.92 -21.85
CA GLN A 547 32.38 4.89 -23.02
C GLN A 547 32.16 3.66 -23.89
N GLU A 548 32.25 3.82 -25.21
CA GLU A 548 32.23 2.72 -26.16
C GLU A 548 33.45 1.81 -25.95
N GLY A 549 33.23 0.50 -25.94
CA GLY A 549 34.26 -0.49 -25.61
C GLY A 549 34.46 -0.64 -24.09
N ASN A 550 33.72 0.13 -23.28
CA ASN A 550 33.66 0.01 -21.83
C ASN A 550 32.21 -0.08 -21.32
N GLY A 551 31.33 -0.76 -22.06
CA GLY A 551 29.94 -1.01 -21.68
C GLY A 551 28.92 -0.11 -22.37
N ALA A 552 29.29 1.10 -22.82
CA ALA A 552 28.42 2.04 -23.54
C ALA A 552 27.08 2.33 -22.84
N LEU A 553 27.10 2.50 -21.51
CA LEU A 553 25.91 2.85 -20.74
C LEU A 553 25.42 4.26 -21.10
N PRO A 554 24.09 4.52 -21.11
CA PRO A 554 23.56 5.85 -21.36
C PRO A 554 23.81 6.80 -20.17
N ASN A 555 23.97 6.26 -18.97
CA ASN A 555 24.30 6.98 -17.75
C ASN A 555 25.04 6.05 -16.77
N ASN A 556 25.95 6.59 -15.94
CA ASN A 556 26.68 5.81 -14.94
C ASN A 556 25.90 5.63 -13.62
N ARG A 557 24.79 6.34 -13.39
CA ARG A 557 23.90 6.06 -12.25
C ARG A 557 23.02 4.87 -12.62
N VAL A 558 23.45 3.68 -12.21
CA VAL A 558 22.77 2.41 -12.48
C VAL A 558 21.96 2.01 -11.26
N THR A 559 20.64 1.99 -11.42
CA THR A 559 19.66 1.82 -10.35
C THR A 559 18.99 0.45 -10.40
N ALA A 560 18.90 -0.17 -11.58
CA ALA A 560 18.26 -1.47 -11.77
C ALA A 560 19.10 -2.43 -12.62
N LEU A 561 19.11 -3.70 -12.21
CA LEU A 561 19.67 -4.82 -12.96
C LEU A 561 18.67 -5.99 -12.92
N ALA A 562 18.48 -6.63 -14.07
CA ALA A 562 17.68 -7.86 -14.19
C ALA A 562 18.29 -8.79 -15.24
N LYS A 563 18.31 -10.10 -14.95
CA LYS A 563 18.59 -11.14 -15.94
C LYS A 563 17.25 -11.64 -16.48
N ASP A 564 17.10 -11.68 -17.79
CA ASP A 564 15.89 -12.22 -18.41
C ASP A 564 16.00 -13.72 -18.72
N LYS A 565 14.92 -14.31 -19.26
CA LYS A 565 14.86 -15.76 -19.50
C LYS A 565 15.73 -16.22 -20.68
N ASP A 566 16.16 -15.29 -21.54
CA ASP A 566 17.11 -15.55 -22.63
C ASP A 566 18.58 -15.41 -22.17
N GLY A 567 18.78 -15.00 -20.92
CA GLY A 567 20.10 -14.79 -20.32
C GLY A 567 20.70 -13.41 -20.60
N TYR A 568 19.92 -12.46 -21.12
CA TYR A 568 20.35 -11.08 -21.31
C TYR A 568 20.32 -10.29 -20.01
N ILE A 569 21.24 -9.33 -19.88
CA ILE A 569 21.30 -8.44 -18.71
C ILE A 569 20.68 -7.09 -19.08
N TRP A 570 19.54 -6.80 -18.49
CA TRP A 570 18.82 -5.55 -18.59
C TRP A 570 19.31 -4.58 -17.53
N VAL A 571 19.56 -3.34 -17.95
CA VAL A 571 20.13 -2.29 -17.10
C VAL A 571 19.25 -1.06 -17.17
N GLY A 572 18.72 -0.67 -16.02
CA GLY A 572 18.02 0.59 -15.81
C GLY A 572 18.97 1.64 -15.24
N THR A 573 18.94 2.84 -15.80
CA THR A 573 19.79 3.96 -15.40
C THR A 573 18.99 5.24 -15.26
N ASN A 574 19.63 6.32 -14.82
CA ASN A 574 19.03 7.66 -14.89
C ASN A 574 18.90 8.23 -16.31
N GLY A 575 19.35 7.51 -17.35
CA GLY A 575 19.26 7.89 -18.75
C GLY A 575 18.48 6.88 -19.60
N GLY A 576 17.58 6.11 -19.00
CA GLY A 576 16.80 5.06 -19.66
C GLY A 576 17.41 3.67 -19.56
N VAL A 577 17.04 2.80 -20.51
CA VAL A 577 17.31 1.35 -20.48
C VAL A 577 18.29 0.91 -21.57
N VAL A 578 19.20 -0.01 -21.22
CA VAL A 578 20.05 -0.74 -22.18
C VAL A 578 20.11 -2.23 -21.85
N VAL A 579 20.53 -3.03 -22.83
CA VAL A 579 20.62 -4.49 -22.71
C VAL A 579 21.99 -5.00 -23.14
N PHE A 580 22.60 -5.88 -22.33
CA PHE A 580 23.74 -6.69 -22.73
C PHE A 580 23.24 -8.03 -23.27
N TYR A 581 23.23 -8.17 -24.60
CA TYR A 581 22.83 -9.41 -25.28
C TYR A 581 23.89 -10.53 -25.27
N SER A 582 25.12 -10.21 -24.87
CA SER A 582 26.23 -11.16 -24.86
C SER A 582 27.08 -11.02 -23.60
N PRO A 583 26.49 -11.25 -22.41
CA PRO A 583 27.19 -11.03 -21.13
C PRO A 583 28.45 -11.89 -20.97
N GLN A 584 28.55 -13.06 -21.62
CA GLN A 584 29.76 -13.90 -21.65
C GLN A 584 31.01 -13.21 -22.22
N GLN A 585 30.83 -12.12 -22.98
CA GLN A 585 31.92 -11.45 -23.67
C GLN A 585 32.72 -10.50 -22.78
N VAL A 586 32.20 -10.14 -21.59
CA VAL A 586 32.85 -9.14 -20.72
C VAL A 586 34.30 -9.47 -20.43
N PHE A 587 34.66 -10.73 -20.15
CA PHE A 587 36.06 -11.13 -19.94
C PHE A 587 36.71 -11.85 -21.12
N ARG A 588 36.00 -12.05 -22.24
CA ARG A 588 36.46 -12.88 -23.36
C ARG A 588 36.76 -12.12 -24.65
N SER A 589 36.11 -10.99 -24.92
CA SER A 589 36.34 -10.19 -26.13
C SER A 589 36.17 -8.68 -25.88
N GLN A 590 36.37 -7.87 -26.94
CA GLN A 590 36.22 -6.41 -26.89
C GLN A 590 34.81 -5.92 -27.26
N SER A 591 33.92 -6.77 -27.79
CA SER A 591 32.55 -6.36 -28.16
C SER A 591 31.56 -6.84 -27.09
N PHE A 592 31.42 -6.03 -26.03
CA PHE A 592 30.50 -6.29 -24.91
C PHE A 592 29.65 -5.06 -24.56
N ASN A 593 29.54 -4.08 -25.45
CA ASN A 593 28.73 -2.90 -25.21
C ASN A 593 27.24 -3.26 -25.06
N ALA A 594 26.56 -2.55 -24.17
CA ALA A 594 25.12 -2.59 -24.09
C ALA A 594 24.50 -1.94 -25.33
N GLN A 595 23.27 -2.34 -25.66
CA GLN A 595 22.51 -1.79 -26.78
C GLN A 595 21.26 -1.07 -26.26
N THR A 596 20.99 0.09 -26.82
CA THR A 596 19.76 0.85 -26.56
C THR A 596 18.58 0.23 -27.30
N ILE A 597 17.42 0.22 -26.67
CA ILE A 597 16.17 -0.16 -27.32
C ILE A 597 15.58 1.06 -28.00
N ILE A 598 15.24 0.92 -29.28
CA ILE A 598 14.59 1.95 -30.06
C ILE A 598 13.11 1.62 -30.16
N VAL A 599 12.27 2.56 -29.72
CA VAL A 599 10.81 2.47 -29.78
C VAL A 599 10.26 3.52 -30.73
N LEU A 600 9.12 3.21 -31.36
CA LEU A 600 8.39 4.14 -32.21
C LEU A 600 7.26 4.77 -31.40
N GLN A 601 7.31 6.08 -31.18
CA GLN A 601 6.28 6.84 -30.49
C GLN A 601 5.77 7.94 -31.44
N ASP A 602 4.48 7.90 -31.76
CA ASP A 602 3.82 8.82 -32.71
C ASP A 602 4.55 8.96 -34.07
N GLY A 603 5.16 7.86 -34.53
CA GLY A 603 5.93 7.80 -35.78
C GLY A 603 7.38 8.27 -35.68
N PHE A 604 7.85 8.66 -34.49
CA PHE A 604 9.24 9.03 -34.23
C PHE A 604 10.00 7.90 -33.53
N ALA A 605 11.19 7.57 -34.04
CA ALA A 605 12.08 6.62 -33.40
C ALA A 605 12.84 7.33 -32.26
N GLY A 606 12.61 6.89 -31.03
CA GLY A 606 13.25 7.38 -29.81
C GLY A 606 13.89 6.25 -29.01
N ARG A 607 14.75 6.60 -28.06
CA ARG A 607 15.31 5.62 -27.11
C ARG A 607 14.27 5.33 -26.02
N LEU A 608 14.11 4.06 -25.66
CA LEU A 608 13.18 3.66 -24.62
C LEU A 608 13.52 4.34 -23.29
N PHE A 609 12.55 5.08 -22.75
CA PHE A 609 12.65 5.83 -21.49
C PHE A 609 13.79 6.86 -21.47
N GLU A 610 14.06 7.51 -22.59
CA GLU A 610 14.98 8.65 -22.65
C GLU A 610 14.51 9.76 -21.69
N ASN A 611 15.36 10.11 -20.72
CA ASN A 611 15.11 11.07 -19.62
C ASN A 611 14.20 10.59 -18.47
N GLU A 612 13.82 9.31 -18.42
CA GLU A 612 13.14 8.74 -17.26
C GLU A 612 14.12 7.92 -16.42
N ILE A 613 14.01 8.01 -15.10
CA ILE A 613 14.83 7.22 -14.16
C ILE A 613 14.15 5.88 -13.92
N ILE A 614 14.89 4.80 -14.16
CA ILE A 614 14.39 3.43 -14.01
C ILE A 614 14.79 2.88 -12.65
N ASN A 615 13.85 2.82 -11.72
CA ASN A 615 14.11 2.33 -10.36
C ASN A 615 14.23 0.81 -10.29
N THR A 616 13.40 0.08 -11.04
CA THR A 616 13.39 -1.38 -11.03
C THR A 616 13.01 -1.97 -12.39
N ILE A 617 13.46 -3.20 -12.63
CA ILE A 617 13.10 -4.03 -13.77
C ILE A 617 12.77 -5.42 -13.23
N PHE A 618 11.57 -5.91 -13.52
CA PHE A 618 11.14 -7.27 -13.19
C PHE A 618 10.79 -8.03 -14.47
N VAL A 619 11.23 -9.28 -14.58
CA VAL A 619 10.97 -10.15 -15.73
C VAL A 619 9.90 -11.16 -15.34
N ASP A 620 8.79 -11.18 -16.06
CA ASP A 620 7.65 -12.05 -15.72
C ASP A 620 7.75 -13.46 -16.31
N GLY A 621 6.74 -14.27 -16.02
CA GLY A 621 6.60 -15.66 -16.48
C GLY A 621 6.71 -15.85 -18.00
N SER A 622 6.32 -14.84 -18.77
CA SER A 622 6.31 -14.82 -20.24
C SER A 622 7.55 -14.10 -20.83
N ASN A 623 8.57 -13.82 -20.01
CA ASN A 623 9.77 -13.04 -20.37
C ASN A 623 9.48 -11.58 -20.75
N LYS A 624 8.30 -11.05 -20.43
CA LYS A 624 7.96 -9.63 -20.59
C LYS A 624 8.57 -8.82 -19.44
N LYS A 625 8.70 -7.51 -19.67
CA LYS A 625 9.45 -6.63 -18.77
C LYS A 625 8.50 -5.65 -18.10
N TRP A 626 8.44 -5.73 -16.77
CA TRP A 626 7.87 -4.70 -15.92
C TRP A 626 8.94 -3.69 -15.56
N PHE A 627 8.66 -2.42 -15.80
CA PHE A 627 9.52 -1.30 -15.43
C PHE A 627 8.83 -0.44 -14.38
N GLY A 628 9.51 -0.19 -13.27
CA GLY A 628 9.15 0.83 -12.31
C GLY A 628 9.98 2.09 -12.55
N THR A 629 9.31 3.23 -12.69
CA THR A 629 9.95 4.52 -13.00
C THR A 629 9.84 5.49 -11.83
N GLN A 630 10.64 6.55 -11.83
CA GLN A 630 10.61 7.55 -10.77
C GLN A 630 9.41 8.50 -10.88
N SER A 631 8.94 8.80 -12.09
CA SER A 631 7.92 9.85 -12.30
C SER A 631 6.77 9.48 -13.24
N SER A 632 6.91 8.40 -13.99
CA SER A 632 5.95 8.00 -15.03
C SER A 632 5.10 6.77 -14.66
N GLY A 633 5.24 6.22 -13.45
CA GLY A 633 4.51 5.05 -12.99
C GLY A 633 5.14 3.72 -13.42
N ALA A 634 4.29 2.72 -13.67
CA ALA A 634 4.70 1.36 -14.02
C ALA A 634 4.34 1.01 -15.46
N PHE A 635 5.22 0.29 -16.15
CA PHE A 635 5.01 -0.16 -17.52
C PHE A 635 5.21 -1.67 -17.63
N LEU A 636 4.36 -2.35 -18.41
CA LEU A 636 4.60 -3.70 -18.91
C LEU A 636 4.88 -3.63 -20.40
N LEU A 637 6.03 -4.11 -20.84
CA LEU A 637 6.41 -4.17 -22.25
C LEU A 637 6.61 -5.61 -22.73
N SER A 638 6.56 -5.82 -24.05
CA SER A 638 6.90 -7.08 -24.72
C SER A 638 8.28 -7.61 -24.28
N SER A 639 8.57 -8.88 -24.60
CA SER A 639 9.85 -9.50 -24.23
C SER A 639 11.07 -8.80 -24.85
N ASP A 640 10.93 -8.16 -26.01
CA ASP A 640 11.98 -7.33 -26.61
C ASP A 640 11.88 -5.83 -26.25
N ALA A 641 10.91 -5.49 -25.40
CA ALA A 641 10.54 -4.16 -24.96
C ALA A 641 10.28 -3.14 -26.09
N ARG A 642 9.78 -3.61 -27.24
CA ARG A 642 9.40 -2.75 -28.37
C ARG A 642 7.93 -2.32 -28.36
N GLU A 643 7.08 -3.06 -27.65
CA GLU A 643 5.66 -2.78 -27.55
C GLU A 643 5.26 -2.55 -26.08
N THR A 644 4.55 -1.46 -25.80
CA THR A 644 3.93 -1.22 -24.48
C THR A 644 2.59 -1.94 -24.41
N ILE A 645 2.48 -2.86 -23.45
CA ILE A 645 1.28 -3.68 -23.22
C ILE A 645 0.38 -3.02 -22.18
N LEU A 646 0.95 -2.54 -21.07
CA LEU A 646 0.25 -1.80 -20.02
C LEU A 646 1.07 -0.59 -19.57
N HIS A 647 0.37 0.49 -19.21
CA HIS A 647 0.94 1.66 -18.55
C HIS A 647 0.01 2.14 -17.43
N PHE A 648 0.53 2.17 -16.21
CA PHE A 648 -0.18 2.61 -15.03
C PHE A 648 0.50 3.81 -14.40
N ASN A 649 -0.27 4.83 -14.04
CA ASN A 649 0.14 5.98 -13.27
C ASN A 649 -1.02 6.42 -12.35
N LYS A 650 -0.74 7.32 -11.41
CA LYS A 650 -1.72 7.80 -10.41
C LYS A 650 -3.00 8.39 -11.02
N SER A 651 -2.95 8.87 -12.26
CA SER A 651 -4.10 9.50 -12.93
C SER A 651 -5.00 8.51 -13.67
N ASN A 652 -4.47 7.35 -14.07
CA ASN A 652 -5.21 6.35 -14.84
C ASN A 652 -5.41 5.02 -14.09
N SER A 653 -4.90 4.91 -12.86
CA SER A 653 -5.02 3.71 -12.04
C SER A 653 -5.08 4.04 -10.54
N PRO A 654 -5.38 3.05 -9.68
CA PRO A 654 -5.33 3.21 -8.22
C PRO A 654 -3.92 3.39 -7.64
N LEU A 655 -2.86 3.53 -8.44
CA LEU A 655 -1.50 3.74 -7.91
C LEU A 655 -1.42 4.91 -6.91
N PRO A 656 -0.84 4.71 -5.70
CA PRO A 656 -0.66 5.80 -4.73
C PRO A 656 0.27 6.92 -5.21
N SER A 657 1.28 6.55 -6.00
CA SER A 657 2.29 7.45 -6.54
C SER A 657 2.81 6.94 -7.89
N ASN A 658 3.37 7.86 -8.68
CA ASN A 658 4.06 7.51 -9.93
C ASN A 658 5.49 7.01 -9.68
N ASN A 659 6.05 7.22 -8.49
CA ASN A 659 7.38 6.77 -8.14
C ASN A 659 7.32 5.31 -7.67
N ILE A 660 7.64 4.40 -8.58
CA ILE A 660 7.64 2.95 -8.34
C ILE A 660 9.04 2.54 -7.90
N LEU A 661 9.20 2.12 -6.66
CA LEU A 661 10.48 1.81 -6.04
C LEU A 661 10.93 0.38 -6.35
N ASP A 662 10.01 -0.58 -6.28
CA ASP A 662 10.28 -1.96 -6.65
C ASP A 662 9.01 -2.69 -7.12
N ILE A 663 9.19 -3.80 -7.82
CA ILE A 663 8.13 -4.64 -8.37
C ILE A 663 8.43 -6.09 -8.05
N SER A 664 7.42 -6.82 -7.59
CA SER A 664 7.50 -8.27 -7.44
C SER A 664 6.21 -8.94 -7.88
N ILE A 665 6.31 -10.13 -8.46
CA ILE A 665 5.16 -10.89 -8.96
C ILE A 665 5.06 -12.20 -8.20
N ASP A 666 3.87 -12.53 -7.73
CA ASP A 666 3.57 -13.87 -7.26
C ASP A 666 3.62 -14.84 -8.46
N PRO A 667 4.59 -15.76 -8.53
CA PRO A 667 4.78 -16.61 -9.68
C PRO A 667 3.60 -17.57 -9.91
N LYS A 668 2.84 -17.93 -8.87
CA LYS A 668 1.72 -18.87 -9.01
C LYS A 668 0.46 -18.20 -9.53
N THR A 669 0.27 -16.95 -9.13
CA THR A 669 -1.00 -16.28 -9.30
C THR A 669 -0.93 -15.21 -10.40
N GLY A 670 0.24 -14.59 -10.60
CA GLY A 670 0.44 -13.49 -11.54
C GLY A 670 0.02 -12.14 -10.95
N GLU A 671 -0.19 -12.07 -9.64
CA GLU A 671 -0.42 -10.81 -8.94
C GLU A 671 0.90 -10.03 -8.84
N VAL A 672 0.89 -8.82 -9.40
CA VAL A 672 2.03 -7.92 -9.48
C VAL A 672 1.89 -6.87 -8.39
N PHE A 673 2.89 -6.77 -7.52
CA PHE A 673 2.95 -5.83 -6.42
C PHE A 673 3.90 -4.70 -6.78
N PHE A 674 3.45 -3.47 -6.53
CA PHE A 674 4.19 -2.24 -6.74
C PHE A 674 4.46 -1.57 -5.40
N ALA A 675 5.72 -1.53 -4.99
CA ALA A 675 6.15 -0.66 -3.90
C ALA A 675 6.25 0.75 -4.45
N THR A 676 5.53 1.68 -3.85
CA THR A 676 5.62 3.11 -4.18
C THR A 676 6.13 3.88 -2.97
N ASP A 677 6.59 5.11 -3.19
CA ASP A 677 6.95 6.02 -2.09
C ASP A 677 5.76 6.49 -1.23
N GLN A 678 4.53 6.06 -1.56
CA GLN A 678 3.29 6.34 -0.83
C GLN A 678 2.49 5.09 -0.47
N GLY A 679 3.10 3.90 -0.51
CA GLY A 679 2.46 2.65 -0.10
C GLY A 679 2.50 1.53 -1.13
N LEU A 680 1.96 0.38 -0.74
CA LEU A 680 1.92 -0.85 -1.52
C LEU A 680 0.54 -1.05 -2.17
N VAL A 681 0.54 -1.44 -3.44
CA VAL A 681 -0.66 -1.82 -4.20
C VAL A 681 -0.33 -2.99 -5.11
N SER A 682 -1.32 -3.82 -5.43
CA SER A 682 -1.16 -4.92 -6.38
C SER A 682 -2.19 -4.88 -7.51
N TYR A 683 -1.82 -5.47 -8.64
CA TYR A 683 -2.63 -5.65 -9.83
C TYR A 683 -2.56 -7.10 -10.28
N ARG A 684 -3.70 -7.70 -10.62
CA ARG A 684 -3.71 -9.06 -11.14
C ARG A 684 -3.42 -9.11 -12.62
N ALA A 685 -2.18 -9.42 -12.99
CA ALA A 685 -1.74 -9.49 -14.38
C ALA A 685 -2.03 -10.85 -15.04
N PHE A 686 -1.60 -10.96 -16.30
CA PHE A 686 -1.90 -12.09 -17.18
C PHE A 686 -0.88 -13.23 -17.13
N ALA A 687 0.37 -12.96 -16.76
CA ALA A 687 1.43 -13.97 -16.78
C ALA A 687 1.56 -14.67 -15.43
N THR A 688 1.74 -15.99 -15.45
CA THR A 688 2.24 -16.78 -14.30
C THR A 688 3.55 -17.44 -14.67
N GLU A 689 4.34 -17.84 -13.69
CA GLU A 689 5.51 -18.67 -13.96
C GLU A 689 5.05 -20.00 -14.58
N GLY A 690 5.69 -20.36 -15.69
CA GLY A 690 5.38 -21.59 -16.42
C GLY A 690 6.13 -22.79 -15.86
N GLN A 691 5.68 -23.99 -16.25
CA GLN A 691 6.34 -25.25 -15.92
C GLN A 691 6.85 -25.92 -17.20
N SER A 692 7.67 -26.96 -17.05
CA SER A 692 8.15 -27.78 -18.19
C SER A 692 7.12 -28.80 -18.66
N GLN A 693 6.07 -29.05 -17.88
CA GLN A 693 4.98 -29.97 -18.20
C GLN A 693 3.65 -29.38 -17.73
N HIS A 694 2.55 -29.86 -18.30
CA HIS A 694 1.23 -29.56 -17.76
C HIS A 694 1.05 -30.19 -16.37
N ALA A 695 0.53 -29.41 -15.42
CA ALA A 695 0.26 -29.89 -14.07
C ALA A 695 -1.01 -29.24 -13.51
N ASP A 696 -1.92 -30.04 -12.96
CA ASP A 696 -3.18 -29.59 -12.35
C ASP A 696 -3.95 -28.59 -13.24
N VAL A 697 -4.18 -28.96 -14.51
CA VAL A 697 -4.81 -28.04 -15.47
C VAL A 697 -6.30 -27.86 -15.18
N TYR A 698 -6.71 -26.62 -14.93
CA TYR A 698 -8.11 -26.27 -14.73
C TYR A 698 -8.46 -24.91 -15.33
N ALA A 699 -9.75 -24.73 -15.64
CA ALA A 699 -10.30 -23.46 -16.09
C ALA A 699 -11.06 -22.74 -14.96
N PHE A 700 -10.94 -21.42 -14.88
CA PHE A 700 -11.62 -20.59 -13.89
C PHE A 700 -12.05 -19.23 -14.49
N PRO A 701 -13.29 -18.76 -14.28
CA PRO A 701 -14.39 -19.49 -13.64
C PRO A 701 -14.91 -20.61 -14.55
N ASN A 702 -15.33 -21.72 -13.94
CA ASN A 702 -15.99 -22.81 -14.65
C ASN A 702 -17.08 -23.42 -13.74
N PRO A 703 -18.38 -23.31 -14.07
CA PRO A 703 -18.93 -22.74 -15.31
C PRO A 703 -18.87 -21.21 -15.39
N VAL A 704 -18.86 -20.69 -16.62
CA VAL A 704 -18.99 -19.27 -16.95
C VAL A 704 -20.48 -18.90 -16.95
N ARG A 705 -20.88 -18.02 -16.02
CA ARG A 705 -22.28 -17.58 -15.86
C ARG A 705 -22.67 -16.55 -16.92
N PRO A 706 -23.98 -16.38 -17.25
CA PRO A 706 -24.43 -15.49 -18.33
C PRO A 706 -24.01 -14.02 -18.14
N GLY A 707 -23.95 -13.54 -16.90
CA GLY A 707 -23.52 -12.17 -16.57
C GLY A 707 -22.03 -11.99 -16.29
N TYR A 708 -21.20 -13.04 -16.38
CA TYR A 708 -19.77 -12.90 -16.15
C TYR A 708 -19.11 -12.18 -17.32
N ALA A 709 -18.41 -11.08 -17.04
CA ALA A 709 -17.72 -10.24 -18.02
C ALA A 709 -16.20 -10.17 -17.80
N GLY A 710 -15.67 -10.88 -16.80
CA GLY A 710 -14.24 -10.95 -16.53
C GLY A 710 -13.51 -11.93 -17.43
N TYR A 711 -12.21 -12.10 -17.17
CA TYR A 711 -11.37 -13.04 -17.90
C TYR A 711 -11.53 -14.48 -17.42
N ILE A 712 -11.56 -15.41 -18.37
CA ILE A 712 -11.51 -16.85 -18.14
C ILE A 712 -10.06 -17.28 -18.28
N ALA A 713 -9.51 -17.87 -17.23
CA ALA A 713 -8.15 -18.40 -17.22
C ALA A 713 -8.15 -19.92 -17.37
N VAL A 714 -7.11 -20.46 -18.00
CA VAL A 714 -6.74 -21.89 -17.92
C VAL A 714 -5.33 -21.98 -17.35
N LYS A 715 -5.21 -22.47 -16.13
CA LYS A 715 -3.95 -22.55 -15.38
C LYS A 715 -3.30 -23.93 -15.49
N GLY A 716 -2.04 -24.02 -15.09
CA GLY A 716 -1.29 -25.28 -15.08
C GLY A 716 -0.72 -25.67 -16.44
N LEU A 717 -0.67 -24.72 -17.39
CA LEU A 717 -0.14 -24.96 -18.72
C LEU A 717 1.39 -24.98 -18.71
N VAL A 718 1.98 -25.73 -19.64
CA VAL A 718 3.40 -25.63 -19.95
C VAL A 718 3.73 -24.21 -20.41
N THR A 719 4.96 -23.78 -20.15
CA THR A 719 5.42 -22.41 -20.44
C THR A 719 5.15 -22.03 -21.89
N ASN A 720 4.41 -20.95 -22.10
CA ASN A 720 4.08 -20.38 -23.41
C ASN A 720 3.42 -21.39 -24.38
N ALA A 721 2.60 -22.29 -23.83
CA ALA A 721 1.85 -23.28 -24.61
C ALA A 721 1.02 -22.64 -25.74
N ARG A 722 0.91 -23.30 -26.90
CA ARG A 722 -0.08 -22.95 -27.91
C ARG A 722 -1.44 -23.46 -27.48
N VAL A 723 -2.46 -22.60 -27.51
CA VAL A 723 -3.81 -22.92 -27.03
C VAL A 723 -4.86 -22.66 -28.10
N LYS A 724 -5.71 -23.65 -28.35
CA LYS A 724 -6.87 -23.55 -29.25
C LYS A 724 -8.15 -23.91 -28.50
N ILE A 725 -9.17 -23.07 -28.61
CA ILE A 725 -10.51 -23.34 -28.06
C ILE A 725 -11.46 -23.69 -29.20
N THR A 726 -12.22 -24.76 -29.06
CA THR A 726 -13.26 -25.15 -30.02
C THR A 726 -14.61 -25.37 -29.35
N ASP A 727 -15.68 -25.30 -30.13
CA ASP A 727 -16.96 -25.90 -29.73
C ASP A 727 -16.88 -27.45 -29.77
N ILE A 728 -17.96 -28.12 -29.35
CA ILE A 728 -18.03 -29.60 -29.36
C ILE A 728 -18.03 -30.21 -30.77
N ASN A 729 -18.33 -29.41 -31.80
CA ASN A 729 -18.29 -29.83 -33.20
C ASN A 729 -16.89 -29.65 -33.81
N GLY A 730 -15.94 -29.07 -33.07
CA GLY A 730 -14.57 -28.82 -33.51
C GLY A 730 -14.38 -27.48 -34.24
N ASN A 731 -15.37 -26.60 -34.26
CA ASN A 731 -15.21 -25.27 -34.86
C ASN A 731 -14.31 -24.41 -33.97
N LEU A 732 -13.32 -23.74 -34.56
CA LEU A 732 -12.38 -22.88 -33.84
C LEU A 732 -13.10 -21.63 -33.30
N VAL A 733 -12.93 -21.39 -32.00
CA VAL A 733 -13.50 -20.25 -31.26
C VAL A 733 -12.42 -19.25 -30.87
N TYR A 734 -11.22 -19.71 -30.54
CA TYR A 734 -10.10 -18.87 -30.11
C TYR A 734 -8.75 -19.57 -30.35
N ASP A 735 -7.70 -18.83 -30.69
CA ASP A 735 -6.33 -19.33 -30.94
C ASP A 735 -5.31 -18.31 -30.39
N THR A 736 -4.45 -18.74 -29.47
CA THR A 736 -3.45 -17.87 -28.82
C THR A 736 -2.31 -18.70 -28.22
N PHE A 737 -1.33 -18.02 -27.61
CA PHE A 737 -0.36 -18.64 -26.70
C PHE A 737 -0.73 -18.33 -25.24
N ALA A 738 -0.29 -19.21 -24.33
CA ALA A 738 -0.31 -18.97 -22.89
C ALA A 738 0.70 -17.90 -22.50
N GLU A 739 0.38 -17.17 -21.45
CA GLU A 739 1.21 -16.16 -20.81
C GLU A 739 1.99 -16.83 -19.67
N GLY A 740 3.16 -17.38 -20.00
CA GLY A 740 3.90 -18.25 -19.12
C GLY A 740 3.09 -19.53 -18.85
N GLY A 741 2.64 -19.75 -17.63
CA GLY A 741 1.91 -20.97 -17.22
C GLY A 741 0.38 -20.92 -17.37
N GLN A 742 -0.21 -19.84 -17.91
CA GLN A 742 -1.67 -19.72 -17.99
C GLN A 742 -2.18 -19.09 -19.29
N LEU A 743 -3.31 -19.57 -19.78
CA LEU A 743 -4.13 -18.87 -20.76
C LEU A 743 -4.98 -17.82 -20.05
N VAL A 744 -5.15 -16.65 -20.67
CA VAL A 744 -6.18 -15.68 -20.30
C VAL A 744 -7.04 -15.37 -21.52
N TRP A 745 -8.36 -15.54 -21.39
CA TRP A 745 -9.34 -15.35 -22.47
C TRP A 745 -10.47 -14.42 -22.02
N ASN A 746 -10.82 -13.43 -22.84
CA ASN A 746 -11.91 -12.49 -22.54
C ASN A 746 -13.33 -13.08 -22.76
N GLY A 747 -13.43 -14.39 -23.06
CA GLY A 747 -14.70 -15.06 -23.31
C GLY A 747 -15.40 -14.60 -24.59
N ARG A 748 -14.67 -14.11 -25.59
CA ARG A 748 -15.18 -13.73 -26.91
C ARG A 748 -14.55 -14.59 -28.01
N ASP A 749 -15.33 -14.92 -29.03
CA ASP A 749 -14.85 -15.63 -30.20
C ASP A 749 -13.93 -14.76 -31.09
N LEU A 750 -13.40 -15.34 -32.17
CA LEU A 750 -12.55 -14.65 -33.15
C LEU A 750 -13.22 -13.43 -33.82
N PHE A 751 -14.54 -13.29 -33.71
CA PHE A 751 -15.33 -12.18 -34.25
C PHE A 751 -15.74 -11.16 -33.17
N GLY A 752 -15.31 -11.35 -31.91
CA GLY A 752 -15.64 -10.48 -30.78
C GLY A 752 -17.00 -10.77 -30.14
N ASN A 753 -17.72 -11.82 -30.55
CA ASN A 753 -19.02 -12.17 -30.01
C ASN A 753 -18.89 -13.07 -28.78
N ARG A 754 -19.88 -13.02 -27.87
CA ARG A 754 -19.95 -13.96 -26.75
C ARG A 754 -20.32 -15.35 -27.29
N PRO A 755 -19.57 -16.41 -26.97
CA PRO A 755 -19.92 -17.78 -27.34
C PRO A 755 -21.29 -18.19 -26.80
N SER A 756 -22.00 -19.04 -27.55
CA SER A 756 -23.29 -19.59 -27.10
C SER A 756 -23.13 -20.48 -25.86
N SER A 757 -24.20 -20.68 -25.10
CA SER A 757 -24.20 -21.64 -23.99
C SER A 757 -23.83 -23.05 -24.49
N GLY A 758 -22.90 -23.73 -23.82
CA GLY A 758 -22.40 -25.03 -24.26
C GLY A 758 -21.05 -25.39 -23.65
N VAL A 759 -20.55 -26.58 -24.00
CA VAL A 759 -19.21 -27.06 -23.60
C VAL A 759 -18.22 -26.73 -24.71
N TYR A 760 -17.11 -26.10 -24.32
CA TYR A 760 -15.98 -25.77 -25.18
C TYR A 760 -14.76 -26.60 -24.76
N LEU A 761 -14.00 -27.08 -25.74
CA LEU A 761 -12.76 -27.83 -25.53
C LEU A 761 -11.57 -26.88 -25.67
N VAL A 762 -10.62 -26.97 -24.74
CA VAL A 762 -9.37 -26.22 -24.76
C VAL A 762 -8.24 -27.20 -25.01
N PHE A 763 -7.65 -27.14 -26.19
CA PHE A 763 -6.47 -27.90 -26.58
C PHE A 763 -5.22 -27.06 -26.30
N SER A 764 -4.21 -27.67 -25.70
CA SER A 764 -2.94 -27.03 -25.36
C SER A 764 -1.78 -27.92 -25.78
N THR A 765 -0.72 -27.33 -26.32
CA THR A 765 0.55 -28.01 -26.60
C THR A 765 1.74 -27.13 -26.20
N ASP A 766 2.88 -27.72 -25.82
CA ASP A 766 4.14 -26.96 -25.77
C ASP A 766 4.50 -26.40 -27.17
N PRO A 767 5.42 -25.41 -27.26
CA PRO A 767 5.82 -24.82 -28.54
C PRO A 767 6.39 -25.84 -29.54
N GLU A 768 7.03 -26.90 -29.04
CA GLU A 768 7.63 -27.98 -29.84
C GLU A 768 6.64 -29.10 -30.21
N GLY A 769 5.46 -29.17 -29.57
CA GLY A 769 4.42 -30.16 -29.81
C GLY A 769 4.61 -31.52 -29.14
N ASN A 770 5.49 -31.65 -28.14
CA ASN A 770 5.75 -32.88 -27.39
C ASN A 770 4.78 -33.10 -26.23
N GLU A 771 4.40 -32.03 -25.53
CA GLU A 771 3.47 -32.07 -24.41
C GLU A 771 2.09 -31.61 -24.89
N THR A 772 1.03 -32.33 -24.50
CA THR A 772 -0.34 -32.01 -24.93
C THR A 772 -1.33 -32.13 -23.78
N MET A 773 -2.36 -31.30 -23.80
CA MET A 773 -3.45 -31.35 -22.82
C MET A 773 -4.79 -30.93 -23.45
N VAL A 774 -5.87 -31.47 -22.92
CA VAL A 774 -7.24 -31.03 -23.20
C VAL A 774 -7.99 -30.79 -21.90
N THR A 775 -8.60 -29.61 -21.77
CA THR A 775 -9.57 -29.30 -20.70
C THR A 775 -10.86 -28.75 -21.28
N LYS A 776 -11.84 -28.41 -20.43
CA LYS A 776 -13.19 -28.01 -20.86
C LYS A 776 -13.69 -26.78 -20.09
N ILE A 777 -14.43 -25.92 -20.79
CA ILE A 777 -15.13 -24.76 -20.22
C ILE A 777 -16.62 -24.89 -20.51
N LEU A 778 -17.47 -24.72 -19.49
CA LEU A 778 -18.93 -24.71 -19.64
C LEU A 778 -19.46 -23.28 -19.59
N PHE A 779 -20.13 -22.83 -20.65
CA PHE A 779 -20.91 -21.58 -20.66
C PHE A 779 -22.38 -21.88 -20.38
N LEU A 780 -22.95 -21.20 -19.37
CA LEU A 780 -24.36 -21.30 -19.02
C LEU A 780 -25.22 -20.31 -19.82
N LYS A 781 -26.49 -20.66 -19.97
CA LYS A 781 -27.52 -19.86 -20.63
C LYS A 781 -28.11 -18.81 -19.70
#